data_AF-A0A0E0BIU6-F1
#
_entry.id   AF-A0A0E0BIU6-F1
#
_cell.length_a   1.000
_cell.length_b   1.000
_cell.length_c   1.000
_cell.angle_alpha   90.00
_cell.angle_beta   90.00
_cell.angle_gamma   90.00
#
_symmetry.space_group_name_H-M   'P 1'
#
loop_
_entity.id
_entity.type
_entity.pdbx_description
1 polymer ?
#
loop_
_entity_poly.entity_id
_entity_poly.type
_entity_poly.pdbx_seq_one_letter_code
_entity_poly.pdbx_strand_id
1 'polypeptide(L)'
;MAAEEQDTKPFLSPTTTTTIPPRAHRGYQLSACHHHHHHHQMTAAAAAGQQQTAAAACVLNRESDELSEEEDGGAATWLLARQAPARRISRSFWSAGEYDADTSGAARPPGNVQNRMCVHPKFLHSNATSHKWPFGAVAELLDNAVDEIKTGATRIIVDKVNGCNGSPALLVQDDGGGMDPDSLRRCMSFGFSEKQSGSSIGQYGNGFKTGTMRLGADVIVFSRCMKSSEPTQSIGLLSYTFLAETNQKDVVVPVVDYKYNLLTGEAKPHQRLGPDQFSSNLSVLLKWSPFATEEQLIQNFSDIGPHGTKIVVFNLWSNDNGDLELDFDIDEKDILISGAPKAAETTNAAKRMNESHLANQLHYSFRVYASVLYLKLPAYFRIILRGEEVKHHYIASDLRYTQCIRYRPQAFGKKEDEVDTTIGFLDGAPTINLHGFSIYHKNRLILPFHRVLSSASSKGRGVAGVLEADFIKPTHDKQDFEKSQLYQKLINRLKEMTNEYWDLYSHLVGYHKLPRAASGSHASAALVPTLSGTIATASSERIPAIRDNPTNAIPIAFAPHLVSSPVGTNAVAAVCSQSQSSMQITIGTDLVDTRKRRMETLDQMDGRSKRLSIHDLAGNNSVDSSNQILQICQHMGERELKEFSYLKIENTLLRQECAELESSEKELLLKEQQLSLELEQTEAQYKSLLNEYISVAAVRTVKR
;
A
#
# COMPACT_ATOMS: atom_id res chain seq x y z
N MET A 1 -42.90 11.88 40.55
CA MET A 1 -42.82 12.29 41.97
C MET A 1 -42.82 11.00 42.79
N ALA A 2 -41.89 10.70 43.68
CA ALA A 2 -40.61 11.34 44.03
C ALA A 2 -39.56 10.19 44.06
N ALA A 3 -38.39 10.33 43.43
CA ALA A 3 -37.19 10.96 44.00
C ALA A 3 -36.70 10.26 45.28
N GLU A 4 -35.77 9.32 45.12
CA GLU A 4 -34.82 8.88 46.15
C GLU A 4 -33.41 9.33 45.73
N GLU A 5 -32.53 9.47 46.71
CA GLU A 5 -31.22 10.13 46.56
C GLU A 5 -30.13 9.17 46.04
N GLN A 6 -29.14 9.71 45.31
CA GLN A 6 -27.84 9.05 45.13
C GLN A 6 -26.73 10.03 45.55
N ASP A 7 -26.13 9.73 46.70
CA ASP A 7 -24.88 10.36 47.14
C ASP A 7 -23.68 9.72 46.41
N THR A 8 -22.50 10.34 46.53
CA THR A 8 -21.37 10.13 45.62
C THR A 8 -20.10 9.63 46.32
N LYS A 9 -19.09 9.33 45.49
CA LYS A 9 -17.64 9.19 45.80
C LYS A 9 -17.13 7.79 46.23
N PRO A 10 -15.82 7.53 46.04
CA PRO A 10 -15.38 6.26 45.43
C PRO A 10 -14.62 5.32 46.38
N PHE A 11 -14.30 4.12 45.87
CA PHE A 11 -13.45 3.14 46.53
C PHE A 11 -12.04 3.05 45.92
N LEU A 12 -11.04 2.94 46.79
CA LEU A 12 -9.68 2.46 46.52
C LEU A 12 -9.23 1.54 47.68
N SER A 13 -8.31 0.62 47.39
CA SER A 13 -7.87 -0.48 48.28
C SER A 13 -7.07 -0.02 49.52
N PRO A 14 -6.97 -0.87 50.57
CA PRO A 14 -5.66 -1.47 50.87
C PRO A 14 -5.67 -2.91 51.50
N THR A 15 -4.49 -3.38 51.90
CA THR A 15 -4.07 -4.78 52.15
C THR A 15 -3.87 -5.14 53.64
N THR A 16 -4.19 -6.39 54.08
CA THR A 16 -3.48 -7.27 55.08
C THR A 16 -4.26 -8.60 55.26
N THR A 17 -3.74 -9.85 55.41
CA THR A 17 -2.91 -10.51 56.47
C THR A 17 -3.51 -10.40 57.90
N THR A 18 -3.71 -11.42 58.76
CA THR A 18 -3.27 -12.84 58.91
C THR A 18 -4.32 -13.60 59.79
N THR A 19 -4.45 -14.95 59.84
CA THR A 19 -3.99 -15.88 60.93
C THR A 19 -4.79 -17.23 60.87
N ILE A 20 -4.26 -18.33 61.47
CA ILE A 20 -4.67 -19.78 61.40
C ILE A 20 -4.37 -20.41 62.80
N PRO A 21 -4.96 -21.52 63.36
CA PRO A 21 -5.61 -22.77 62.82
C PRO A 21 -7.05 -23.00 63.46
N PRO A 22 -7.59 -24.16 63.98
CA PRO A 22 -7.22 -25.62 64.02
C PRO A 22 -8.38 -26.70 63.90
N ARG A 23 -8.03 -27.98 64.15
CA ARG A 23 -8.85 -29.24 64.35
C ARG A 23 -9.50 -29.90 63.11
N ALA A 24 -9.54 -31.24 62.94
CA ALA A 24 -8.86 -32.37 63.64
C ALA A 24 -8.86 -33.68 62.78
N HIS A 25 -8.03 -34.68 63.15
CA HIS A 25 -7.77 -35.92 62.37
C HIS A 25 -8.74 -37.10 62.60
N ARG A 26 -8.83 -38.01 61.60
CA ARG A 26 -8.47 -39.46 61.66
C ARG A 26 -8.57 -40.11 60.26
N GLY A 27 -7.79 -41.12 59.88
CA GLY A 27 -6.65 -41.77 60.56
C GLY A 27 -6.13 -43.03 59.83
N TYR A 28 -5.11 -43.69 60.41
CA TYR A 28 -4.52 -45.01 60.05
C TYR A 28 -3.65 -45.06 58.76
N GLN A 29 -2.33 -45.36 58.76
CA GLN A 29 -1.50 -46.50 59.28
C GLN A 29 -1.40 -47.69 58.29
N LEU A 30 -0.27 -48.40 58.07
CA LEU A 30 1.11 -48.36 58.62
C LEU A 30 2.13 -49.18 57.76
N SER A 31 3.45 -48.98 57.99
CA SER A 31 4.59 -49.92 57.77
C SER A 31 4.98 -50.34 56.34
N ALA A 32 6.23 -50.78 56.01
CA ALA A 32 7.54 -50.80 56.71
C ALA A 32 8.69 -50.92 55.64
N CYS A 33 9.77 -50.13 55.64
CA CYS A 33 11.06 -50.20 56.41
C CYS A 33 12.11 -51.23 55.91
N HIS A 34 13.34 -50.74 55.59
CA HIS A 34 14.74 -51.28 55.65
C HIS A 34 15.59 -50.66 54.49
N HIS A 35 16.75 -50.00 54.69
CA HIS A 35 18.14 -50.48 54.95
C HIS A 35 18.78 -51.24 53.74
N HIS A 36 20.05 -51.03 53.31
CA HIS A 36 21.22 -50.32 53.89
C HIS A 36 22.32 -49.92 52.85
N HIS A 37 23.36 -49.18 53.31
CA HIS A 37 24.61 -48.60 52.72
C HIS A 37 25.26 -48.94 51.34
N HIS A 38 25.93 -47.89 50.78
CA HIS A 38 27.21 -47.77 50.00
C HIS A 38 27.71 -48.89 49.05
N HIS A 39 28.17 -48.60 47.81
CA HIS A 39 29.49 -47.96 47.54
C HIS A 39 29.71 -47.44 46.09
N HIS A 40 30.70 -46.53 45.95
CA HIS A 40 31.50 -46.08 44.79
C HIS A 40 30.91 -45.67 43.41
N GLN A 41 31.64 -44.71 42.82
CA GLN A 41 31.48 -44.13 41.48
C GLN A 41 31.79 -45.13 40.36
N MET A 42 31.11 -44.99 39.22
CA MET A 42 31.76 -44.62 37.95
C MET A 42 30.72 -44.13 36.93
N THR A 43 31.20 -43.53 35.84
CA THR A 43 30.41 -42.94 34.75
C THR A 43 29.51 -43.94 34.02
N ALA A 44 28.30 -43.52 33.64
CA ALA A 44 27.44 -44.23 32.69
C ALA A 44 26.90 -43.27 31.63
N ALA A 45 26.91 -43.68 30.37
CA ALA A 45 26.27 -42.97 29.27
C ALA A 45 24.88 -43.56 28.98
N ALA A 46 23.95 -42.71 28.54
CA ALA A 46 22.70 -43.12 27.89
C ALA A 46 22.67 -42.41 26.52
N ALA A 47 22.89 -43.12 25.41
CA ALA A 47 21.96 -44.05 24.77
C ALA A 47 20.75 -43.29 24.18
N ALA A 48 20.88 -42.88 22.92
CA ALA A 48 19.86 -42.15 22.19
C ALA A 48 18.74 -43.07 21.69
N GLY A 49 17.49 -42.64 21.86
CA GLY A 49 16.35 -43.17 21.12
C GLY A 49 15.92 -42.16 20.06
N GLN A 50 16.25 -42.38 18.79
CA GLN A 50 15.78 -41.54 17.69
C GLN A 50 14.30 -41.84 17.42
N GLN A 51 13.44 -40.81 17.51
CA GLN A 51 12.04 -40.92 17.10
C GLN A 51 11.87 -40.22 15.75
N GLN A 52 11.72 -41.02 14.70
CA GLN A 52 11.97 -40.61 13.31
C GLN A 52 10.70 -40.05 12.65
N THR A 53 10.50 -38.73 12.73
CA THR A 53 9.41 -38.04 12.02
C THR A 53 9.70 -37.96 10.53
N ALA A 54 9.02 -38.77 9.72
CA ALA A 54 9.17 -38.76 8.27
C ALA A 54 8.57 -37.48 7.67
N ALA A 55 9.43 -36.53 7.28
CA ALA A 55 9.03 -35.35 6.54
C ALA A 55 8.64 -35.73 5.10
N ALA A 56 7.37 -35.49 4.73
CA ALA A 56 6.92 -35.60 3.34
C ALA A 56 7.53 -34.43 2.54
N ALA A 57 8.53 -34.72 1.71
CA ALA A 57 9.29 -33.69 1.01
C ALA A 57 8.44 -32.97 -0.06
N CYS A 58 8.36 -31.64 0.04
CA CYS A 58 7.93 -30.82 -1.09
C CYS A 58 9.03 -30.91 -2.17
N VAL A 59 8.63 -31.22 -3.41
CA VAL A 59 9.55 -31.54 -4.53
C VAL A 59 10.35 -30.31 -5.03
N LEU A 60 9.99 -29.11 -4.57
CA LEU A 60 10.64 -27.85 -4.96
C LEU A 60 12.00 -27.68 -4.27
N ASN A 61 13.04 -27.48 -5.09
CA ASN A 61 14.45 -27.32 -4.72
C ASN A 61 15.07 -28.47 -3.92
N ARG A 62 15.71 -29.40 -4.64
CA ARG A 62 16.76 -30.27 -4.09
C ARG A 62 18.12 -29.63 -4.37
N GLU A 63 18.83 -29.25 -3.33
CA GLU A 63 20.22 -28.81 -3.40
C GLU A 63 21.16 -30.02 -3.52
N SER A 64 22.39 -29.77 -3.97
CA SER A 64 23.40 -30.79 -4.25
C SER A 64 24.66 -30.47 -3.48
N ASP A 65 24.98 -31.24 -2.45
CA ASP A 65 26.35 -31.31 -1.92
C ASP A 65 27.29 -31.97 -2.97
N GLU A 66 28.59 -31.70 -2.82
CA GLU A 66 29.66 -32.18 -3.70
C GLU A 66 29.88 -33.70 -3.58
N LEU A 67 30.40 -34.34 -4.65
CA LEU A 67 31.45 -35.36 -4.55
C LEU A 67 32.05 -35.74 -5.92
N SER A 68 33.39 -35.65 -5.99
CA SER A 68 34.38 -36.36 -6.83
C SER A 68 34.00 -36.99 -8.18
N GLU A 69 34.76 -36.62 -9.22
CA GLU A 69 34.85 -37.32 -10.51
C GLU A 69 35.66 -38.63 -10.40
N GLU A 70 35.15 -39.73 -10.98
CA GLU A 70 35.95 -40.82 -11.56
C GLU A 70 35.25 -41.33 -12.84
N GLU A 71 35.99 -41.45 -13.95
CA GLU A 71 35.50 -42.03 -15.21
C GLU A 71 36.11 -43.42 -15.45
N ASP A 72 35.30 -44.40 -15.91
CA ASP A 72 35.78 -45.41 -16.87
C ASP A 72 34.64 -45.97 -17.77
N GLY A 73 35.08 -46.55 -18.89
CA GLY A 73 34.38 -47.01 -20.09
C GLY A 73 33.06 -47.79 -20.01
N GLY A 74 32.30 -47.70 -21.11
CA GLY A 74 31.30 -48.71 -21.48
C GLY A 74 30.17 -48.20 -22.38
N ALA A 75 30.19 -48.53 -23.68
CA ALA A 75 29.20 -48.04 -24.65
C ALA A 75 27.90 -48.88 -24.72
N ALA A 76 26.85 -48.26 -25.29
CA ALA A 76 25.73 -48.88 -26.04
C ALA A 76 24.66 -49.70 -25.26
N THR A 77 23.33 -49.57 -25.48
CA THR A 77 22.47 -48.62 -26.24
C THR A 77 21.02 -48.71 -25.71
N TRP A 78 20.16 -47.73 -26.06
CA TRP A 78 18.69 -47.79 -26.23
C TRP A 78 17.79 -47.00 -25.25
N LEU A 79 17.20 -45.93 -25.79
CA LEU A 79 15.81 -45.48 -25.59
C LEU A 79 15.26 -45.41 -24.14
N LEU A 80 15.87 -44.55 -23.33
CA LEU A 80 15.09 -43.65 -22.49
C LEU A 80 15.29 -42.21 -22.98
N ALA A 81 14.20 -41.56 -23.39
CA ALA A 81 14.21 -40.13 -23.63
C ALA A 81 14.38 -39.43 -22.27
N ARG A 82 15.63 -39.07 -21.92
CA ARG A 82 15.91 -38.21 -20.77
C ARG A 82 15.11 -36.92 -20.98
N GLN A 83 14.05 -36.72 -20.20
CA GLN A 83 13.44 -35.41 -20.07
C GLN A 83 14.56 -34.45 -19.68
N ALA A 84 14.73 -33.36 -20.43
CA ALA A 84 15.65 -32.31 -20.03
C ALA A 84 15.25 -31.87 -18.61
N PRO A 85 16.22 -31.70 -17.67
CA PRO A 85 15.88 -31.21 -16.35
C PRO A 85 15.13 -29.89 -16.49
N ALA A 86 14.03 -29.73 -15.76
CA ALA A 86 13.21 -28.52 -15.83
C ALA A 86 14.14 -27.30 -15.64
N ARG A 87 14.09 -26.35 -16.59
CA ARG A 87 14.92 -25.13 -16.53
C ARG A 87 14.60 -24.43 -15.21
N ARG A 88 15.54 -24.47 -14.25
CA ARG A 88 15.37 -23.87 -12.92
C ARG A 88 15.00 -22.40 -13.11
N ILE A 89 13.87 -21.98 -12.55
CA ILE A 89 13.42 -20.59 -12.61
C ILE A 89 14.43 -19.75 -11.82
N SER A 90 14.93 -18.65 -12.42
CA SER A 90 15.84 -17.74 -11.73
C SER A 90 15.16 -17.15 -10.50
N ARG A 91 15.92 -17.03 -9.40
CA ARG A 91 15.44 -16.38 -8.18
C ARG A 91 15.60 -14.86 -8.19
N SER A 92 16.33 -14.29 -9.16
CA SER A 92 16.28 -12.84 -9.42
C SER A 92 15.03 -12.49 -10.21
N PHE A 93 14.24 -11.53 -9.71
CA PHE A 93 13.04 -11.04 -10.39
C PHE A 93 13.33 -10.58 -11.82
N TRP A 94 14.38 -9.75 -12.01
CA TRP A 94 14.66 -9.13 -13.30
C TRP A 94 15.12 -10.13 -14.37
N SER A 95 15.78 -11.22 -13.98
CA SER A 95 16.17 -12.31 -14.90
C SER A 95 15.04 -13.31 -15.19
N ALA A 96 13.97 -13.35 -14.39
CA ALA A 96 12.87 -14.30 -14.58
C ALA A 96 12.03 -14.05 -15.86
N GLY A 97 12.24 -12.91 -16.54
CA GLY A 97 11.67 -12.59 -17.84
C GLY A 97 12.48 -13.05 -19.06
N GLU A 98 13.77 -13.39 -18.88
CA GLU A 98 14.69 -13.67 -19.99
C GLU A 98 14.58 -15.13 -20.47
N TYR A 99 14.36 -15.30 -21.77
CA TYR A 99 14.24 -16.60 -22.42
C TYR A 99 14.75 -16.54 -23.86
N ASP A 100 15.43 -17.59 -24.29
CA ASP A 100 15.76 -17.82 -25.70
C ASP A 100 14.49 -17.76 -26.56
N ALA A 101 14.60 -17.16 -27.76
CA ALA A 101 13.53 -17.10 -28.75
C ALA A 101 13.43 -18.45 -29.49
N ASP A 102 12.98 -19.47 -28.79
CA ASP A 102 12.96 -20.87 -29.25
C ASP A 102 12.07 -21.04 -30.50
N THR A 103 12.69 -21.34 -31.65
CA THR A 103 12.09 -21.28 -32.99
C THR A 103 11.20 -22.49 -33.33
N SER A 104 10.41 -22.94 -32.35
CA SER A 104 9.37 -23.95 -32.55
C SER A 104 8.19 -23.38 -33.37
N GLY A 105 7.95 -23.95 -34.56
CA GLY A 105 7.01 -23.41 -35.52
C GLY A 105 5.56 -23.36 -35.02
N ALA A 106 4.87 -22.24 -35.27
CA ALA A 106 3.49 -22.03 -34.82
C ALA A 106 2.49 -22.96 -35.54
N ALA A 107 2.04 -24.01 -34.86
CA ALA A 107 0.92 -24.83 -35.31
C ALA A 107 -0.37 -23.99 -35.38
N ARG A 108 -1.10 -24.05 -36.51
CA ARG A 108 -2.38 -23.35 -36.67
C ARG A 108 -3.42 -23.89 -35.68
N PRO A 109 -4.18 -23.04 -34.98
CA PRO A 109 -5.29 -23.49 -34.14
C PRO A 109 -6.41 -24.10 -35.01
N PRO A 110 -7.16 -25.10 -34.49
CA PRO A 110 -8.30 -25.67 -35.19
C PRO A 110 -9.43 -24.63 -35.32
N GLY A 111 -9.96 -24.47 -36.53
CA GLY A 111 -10.96 -23.45 -36.84
C GLY A 111 -12.36 -23.85 -36.40
N ASN A 112 -12.74 -23.52 -35.15
CA ASN A 112 -14.10 -23.17 -34.71
C ASN A 112 -14.13 -22.77 -33.21
N VAL A 113 -13.19 -21.93 -32.78
CA VAL A 113 -13.16 -21.37 -31.42
C VAL A 113 -13.34 -19.86 -31.50
N GLN A 114 -14.25 -19.30 -30.69
CA GLN A 114 -14.38 -17.86 -30.52
C GLN A 114 -13.03 -17.28 -30.08
N ASN A 115 -12.50 -16.26 -30.75
CA ASN A 115 -11.17 -15.70 -30.44
C ASN A 115 -11.14 -15.06 -29.03
N ARG A 116 -10.86 -15.85 -28.00
CA ARG A 116 -10.58 -15.38 -26.64
C ARG A 116 -9.17 -14.80 -26.60
N MET A 117 -9.01 -13.65 -25.98
CA MET A 117 -7.68 -13.14 -25.64
C MET A 117 -7.10 -13.99 -24.51
N CYS A 118 -6.16 -14.87 -24.84
CA CYS A 118 -5.39 -15.64 -23.85
C CYS A 118 -4.26 -14.78 -23.30
N VAL A 119 -3.94 -14.96 -22.02
CA VAL A 119 -2.84 -14.27 -21.33
C VAL A 119 -1.72 -15.25 -21.12
N HIS A 120 -0.64 -15.15 -21.89
CA HIS A 120 0.51 -16.04 -21.73
C HIS A 120 1.17 -15.83 -20.35
N PRO A 121 1.58 -16.87 -19.60
CA PRO A 121 2.09 -16.74 -18.23
C PRO A 121 3.23 -15.72 -18.03
N LYS A 122 4.10 -15.52 -19.04
CA LYS A 122 5.13 -14.46 -19.03
C LYS A 122 4.58 -13.05 -18.74
N PHE A 123 3.30 -12.78 -19.07
CA PHE A 123 2.64 -11.51 -18.77
C PHE A 123 2.52 -11.23 -17.26
N LEU A 124 2.47 -12.25 -16.40
CA LEU A 124 2.45 -12.06 -14.94
C LEU A 124 3.70 -11.30 -14.48
N HIS A 125 4.88 -11.76 -14.91
CA HIS A 125 6.15 -11.10 -14.66
C HIS A 125 6.21 -9.74 -15.37
N SER A 126 5.90 -9.65 -16.67
CA SER A 126 5.95 -8.37 -17.41
C SER A 126 5.09 -7.28 -16.79
N ASN A 127 3.88 -7.61 -16.31
CA ASN A 127 2.97 -6.67 -15.66
C ASN A 127 3.46 -6.26 -14.26
N ALA A 128 4.15 -7.16 -13.54
CA ALA A 128 4.77 -6.88 -12.24
C ALA A 128 5.95 -5.89 -12.32
N THR A 129 6.63 -5.77 -13.48
CA THR A 129 7.74 -4.80 -13.68
C THR A 129 7.35 -3.32 -13.50
N SER A 130 6.05 -3.03 -13.43
CA SER A 130 5.51 -1.72 -13.04
C SER A 130 6.02 -1.28 -11.65
N HIS A 131 6.02 -2.17 -10.67
CA HIS A 131 6.53 -1.92 -9.33
C HIS A 131 8.05 -2.11 -9.28
N LYS A 132 8.81 -1.02 -9.31
CA LYS A 132 10.28 -1.11 -9.16
C LYS A 132 10.70 -1.38 -7.71
N TRP A 133 9.95 -0.86 -6.76
CA TRP A 133 10.26 -0.86 -5.32
C TRP A 133 9.31 -1.80 -4.55
N PRO A 134 9.81 -2.77 -3.77
CA PRO A 134 8.98 -3.80 -3.11
C PRO A 134 7.87 -3.26 -2.22
N PHE A 135 8.11 -2.20 -1.44
CA PHE A 135 7.10 -1.69 -0.52
C PHE A 135 5.88 -1.09 -1.22
N GLY A 136 6.05 -0.57 -2.45
CA GLY A 136 4.93 -0.18 -3.31
C GLY A 136 4.03 -1.37 -3.69
N ALA A 137 4.63 -2.54 -3.89
CA ALA A 137 3.92 -3.80 -4.15
C ALA A 137 3.25 -4.39 -2.89
N VAL A 138 3.86 -4.28 -1.70
CA VAL A 138 3.19 -4.66 -0.43
C VAL A 138 2.04 -3.71 -0.12
N ALA A 139 2.19 -2.42 -0.44
CA ALA A 139 1.14 -1.43 -0.23
C ALA A 139 -0.09 -1.62 -1.13
N GLU A 140 0.01 -2.29 -2.29
CA GLU A 140 -1.18 -2.76 -3.02
C GLU A 140 -2.04 -3.73 -2.20
N LEU A 141 -1.44 -4.49 -1.28
CA LEU A 141 -2.16 -5.42 -0.40
C LEU A 141 -2.78 -4.68 0.79
N LEU A 142 -2.04 -3.74 1.41
CA LEU A 142 -2.58 -2.83 2.42
C LEU A 142 -3.77 -2.02 1.88
N ASP A 143 -3.66 -1.47 0.66
CA ASP A 143 -4.73 -0.69 0.01
C ASP A 143 -6.03 -1.50 -0.14
N ASN A 144 -5.92 -2.82 -0.38
CA ASN A 144 -7.10 -3.67 -0.53
C ASN A 144 -7.80 -3.96 0.80
N ALA A 145 -7.07 -4.07 1.91
CA ALA A 145 -7.67 -4.21 3.25
C ALA A 145 -8.21 -2.89 3.80
N VAL A 146 -7.51 -1.77 3.56
CA VAL A 146 -8.00 -0.42 3.92
C VAL A 146 -9.28 -0.09 3.16
N ASP A 147 -9.40 -0.51 1.89
CA ASP A 147 -10.67 -0.42 1.15
C ASP A 147 -11.79 -1.24 1.81
N GLU A 148 -11.52 -2.29 2.60
CA GLU A 148 -12.53 -3.10 3.30
C GLU A 148 -12.88 -2.60 4.72
N ILE A 149 -12.31 -1.48 5.19
CA ILE A 149 -12.76 -0.79 6.43
C ILE A 149 -14.28 -0.52 6.39
N LYS A 150 -14.79 -0.12 5.21
CA LYS A 150 -16.24 0.09 4.96
C LYS A 150 -17.10 -1.19 5.08
N THR A 151 -16.48 -2.36 5.21
CA THR A 151 -17.14 -3.67 5.40
C THR A 151 -16.91 -4.25 6.79
N GLY A 152 -16.29 -3.49 7.70
CA GLY A 152 -16.04 -3.87 9.09
C GLY A 152 -14.62 -4.33 9.41
N ALA A 153 -13.66 -4.19 8.49
CA ALA A 153 -12.25 -4.53 8.79
C ALA A 153 -11.72 -3.68 9.96
N THR A 154 -11.10 -4.32 10.94
CA THR A 154 -10.49 -3.69 12.13
C THR A 154 -8.97 -3.81 12.13
N ARG A 155 -8.38 -4.70 11.32
CA ARG A 155 -6.92 -4.87 11.25
C ARG A 155 -6.43 -5.48 9.95
N ILE A 156 -5.16 -5.21 9.67
CA ILE A 156 -4.33 -5.98 8.74
C ILE A 156 -3.03 -6.39 9.43
N ILE A 157 -2.66 -7.66 9.28
CA ILE A 157 -1.44 -8.27 9.79
C ILE A 157 -0.50 -8.50 8.59
N VAL A 158 0.77 -8.11 8.72
CA VAL A 158 1.84 -8.39 7.76
C VAL A 158 2.99 -9.07 8.50
N ASP A 159 3.42 -10.25 8.07
CA ASP A 159 4.41 -11.05 8.81
C ASP A 159 5.25 -11.99 7.93
N LYS A 160 6.30 -12.60 8.53
CA LYS A 160 7.06 -13.71 7.96
C LYS A 160 6.44 -15.03 8.40
N VAL A 161 6.12 -15.89 7.44
CA VAL A 161 5.76 -17.29 7.67
C VAL A 161 6.68 -18.22 6.89
N ASN A 162 6.69 -19.50 7.24
CA ASN A 162 7.49 -20.50 6.52
C ASN A 162 6.68 -21.05 5.34
N GLY A 163 7.22 -20.91 4.13
CA GLY A 163 6.77 -21.59 2.93
C GLY A 163 7.37 -23.00 2.80
N CYS A 164 7.45 -23.50 1.56
CA CYS A 164 8.01 -24.82 1.25
C CYS A 164 9.40 -25.01 1.88
N ASN A 165 9.64 -26.15 2.50
CA ASN A 165 10.92 -26.57 3.06
C ASN A 165 11.58 -25.54 4.03
N GLY A 166 10.77 -24.68 4.67
CA GLY A 166 11.25 -23.67 5.63
C GLY A 166 11.69 -22.34 5.01
N SER A 167 11.56 -22.17 3.69
CA SER A 167 11.88 -20.91 3.01
C SER A 167 10.98 -19.75 3.51
N PRO A 168 11.48 -18.50 3.63
CA PRO A 168 10.65 -17.36 4.02
C PRO A 168 9.54 -17.06 3.00
N ALA A 169 8.35 -16.75 3.51
CA ALA A 169 7.19 -16.30 2.77
C ALA A 169 6.52 -15.11 3.48
N LEU A 170 5.94 -14.20 2.71
CA LEU A 170 5.25 -13.01 3.21
C LEU A 170 3.77 -13.34 3.44
N LEU A 171 3.33 -13.24 4.68
CA LEU A 171 1.92 -13.25 5.08
C LEU A 171 1.36 -11.82 5.01
N VAL A 172 0.17 -11.68 4.41
CA VAL A 172 -0.72 -10.54 4.60
C VAL A 172 -2.11 -11.06 4.93
N GLN A 173 -2.72 -10.60 6.02
CA GLN A 173 -4.04 -11.06 6.46
C GLN A 173 -4.92 -9.93 6.99
N ASP A 174 -6.14 -9.81 6.49
CA ASP A 174 -7.17 -8.89 6.95
C ASP A 174 -8.37 -9.62 7.59
N ASP A 175 -9.15 -8.90 8.39
CA ASP A 175 -10.45 -9.32 8.94
C ASP A 175 -11.65 -8.64 8.22
N GLY A 176 -11.46 -8.20 6.97
CA GLY A 176 -12.49 -7.55 6.16
C GLY A 176 -13.61 -8.50 5.73
N GLY A 177 -14.56 -8.00 4.93
CA GLY A 177 -15.77 -8.77 4.58
C GLY A 177 -15.54 -10.02 3.70
N GLY A 178 -14.31 -10.28 3.26
CA GLY A 178 -13.92 -11.47 2.50
C GLY A 178 -14.52 -11.56 1.08
N MET A 179 -14.12 -12.61 0.37
CA MET A 179 -14.53 -12.92 -1.01
C MET A 179 -15.29 -14.24 -1.09
N ASP A 180 -16.47 -14.20 -1.71
CA ASP A 180 -17.18 -15.42 -2.14
C ASP A 180 -16.42 -16.12 -3.31
N PRO A 181 -16.81 -17.36 -3.67
CA PRO A 181 -16.19 -18.14 -4.76
C PRO A 181 -16.05 -17.41 -6.10
N ASP A 182 -17.02 -16.59 -6.51
CA ASP A 182 -16.90 -15.86 -7.77
C ASP A 182 -16.06 -14.60 -7.59
N SER A 183 -16.14 -13.92 -6.45
CA SER A 183 -15.32 -12.74 -6.15
C SER A 183 -13.83 -13.08 -6.06
N LEU A 184 -13.46 -14.25 -5.52
CA LEU A 184 -12.07 -14.73 -5.58
C LEU A 184 -11.63 -14.96 -7.04
N ARG A 185 -12.49 -15.54 -7.88
CA ARG A 185 -12.19 -15.76 -9.32
C ARG A 185 -12.04 -14.44 -10.09
N ARG A 186 -12.85 -13.42 -9.78
CA ARG A 186 -12.68 -12.05 -10.30
C ARG A 186 -11.40 -11.40 -9.77
N CYS A 187 -11.07 -11.59 -8.49
CA CYS A 187 -9.83 -11.11 -7.87
C CYS A 187 -8.56 -11.72 -8.50
N MET A 188 -8.63 -12.99 -8.95
CA MET A 188 -7.55 -13.64 -9.69
C MET A 188 -7.51 -13.26 -11.19
N SER A 189 -8.61 -12.83 -11.79
CA SER A 189 -8.73 -12.50 -13.22
C SER A 189 -8.36 -11.05 -13.53
N PHE A 190 -7.61 -10.78 -14.61
CA PHE A 190 -7.20 -9.42 -14.99
C PHE A 190 -8.39 -8.51 -15.35
N GLY A 191 -8.29 -7.23 -15.00
CA GLY A 191 -9.25 -6.19 -15.42
C GLY A 191 -10.59 -6.14 -14.67
N PHE A 192 -10.87 -7.05 -13.73
CA PHE A 192 -12.09 -7.02 -12.92
C PHE A 192 -11.93 -6.14 -11.67
N SER A 193 -12.88 -5.22 -11.46
CA SER A 193 -13.03 -4.42 -10.25
C SER A 193 -14.49 -3.98 -10.08
N GLU A 194 -15.05 -4.18 -8.90
CA GLU A 194 -16.40 -3.71 -8.51
C GLU A 194 -16.34 -2.52 -7.54
N LYS A 195 -15.12 -2.08 -7.19
CA LYS A 195 -14.89 -0.92 -6.34
C LYS A 195 -15.32 0.35 -7.10
N GLN A 196 -16.31 1.06 -6.55
CA GLN A 196 -16.91 2.22 -7.21
C GLN A 196 -15.88 3.32 -7.50
N SER A 197 -15.97 3.92 -8.68
CA SER A 197 -15.09 4.98 -9.18
C SER A 197 -15.28 6.29 -8.41
N GLY A 198 -14.66 6.37 -7.24
CA GLY A 198 -14.72 7.54 -6.37
C GLY A 198 -14.04 7.28 -5.02
N SER A 199 -14.55 6.30 -4.28
CA SER A 199 -14.34 6.12 -2.83
C SER A 199 -13.32 5.05 -2.43
N SER A 200 -12.66 4.38 -3.38
CA SER A 200 -11.69 3.30 -3.10
C SER A 200 -10.36 3.55 -3.78
N ILE A 201 -9.28 3.08 -3.14
CA ILE A 201 -7.89 3.21 -3.60
C ILE A 201 -7.62 2.21 -4.74
N GLY A 202 -8.13 0.98 -4.60
CA GLY A 202 -8.12 -0.02 -5.67
C GLY A 202 -9.19 0.27 -6.73
N GLN A 203 -8.77 0.69 -7.93
CA GLN A 203 -9.70 0.98 -9.05
C GLN A 203 -9.46 0.08 -10.27
N TYR A 204 -8.20 -0.24 -10.60
CA TYR A 204 -7.83 -0.88 -11.89
C TYR A 204 -7.92 -2.41 -11.93
N GLY A 205 -8.31 -3.09 -10.85
CA GLY A 205 -8.40 -4.56 -10.78
C GLY A 205 -7.07 -5.33 -10.88
N ASN A 206 -5.93 -4.65 -11.08
CA ASN A 206 -4.63 -5.28 -11.31
C ASN A 206 -3.71 -5.36 -10.08
N GLY A 207 -3.88 -4.49 -9.08
CA GLY A 207 -2.94 -4.29 -7.97
C GLY A 207 -2.51 -5.55 -7.22
N PHE A 208 -3.46 -6.44 -6.91
CA PHE A 208 -3.15 -7.75 -6.32
C PHE A 208 -2.18 -8.57 -7.18
N LYS A 209 -2.40 -8.65 -8.50
CA LYS A 209 -1.57 -9.45 -9.41
C LYS A 209 -0.17 -8.85 -9.57
N THR A 210 -0.08 -7.53 -9.77
CA THR A 210 1.23 -6.88 -9.96
C THR A 210 2.02 -6.78 -8.66
N GLY A 211 1.35 -6.59 -7.53
CA GLY A 211 1.97 -6.60 -6.20
C GLY A 211 2.54 -7.98 -5.86
N THR A 212 1.70 -9.02 -5.85
CA THR A 212 2.13 -10.37 -5.45
C THR A 212 3.23 -10.94 -6.35
N MET A 213 3.09 -10.84 -7.68
CA MET A 213 4.10 -11.32 -8.64
C MET A 213 5.40 -10.50 -8.62
N ARG A 214 5.40 -9.27 -8.07
CA ARG A 214 6.62 -8.51 -7.79
C ARG A 214 7.32 -8.94 -6.51
N LEU A 215 6.61 -9.53 -5.55
CA LEU A 215 7.13 -9.92 -4.24
C LEU A 215 7.66 -11.36 -4.21
N GLY A 216 7.00 -12.27 -4.93
CA GLY A 216 7.48 -13.65 -5.15
C GLY A 216 6.92 -14.25 -6.43
N ALA A 217 7.43 -15.43 -6.80
CA ALA A 217 6.95 -16.15 -7.99
C ALA A 217 5.51 -16.68 -7.82
N ASP A 218 5.09 -16.95 -6.59
CA ASP A 218 3.86 -17.68 -6.30
C ASP A 218 3.07 -17.07 -5.14
N VAL A 219 1.74 -17.06 -5.24
CA VAL A 219 0.84 -16.63 -4.16
C VAL A 219 -0.35 -17.56 -4.03
N ILE A 220 -0.66 -17.93 -2.79
CA ILE A 220 -1.89 -18.63 -2.41
C ILE A 220 -2.76 -17.71 -1.54
N VAL A 221 -4.06 -17.69 -1.83
CA VAL A 221 -5.06 -16.86 -1.14
C VAL A 221 -6.13 -17.76 -0.55
N PHE A 222 -6.42 -17.55 0.73
CA PHE A 222 -7.52 -18.12 1.49
C PHE A 222 -8.49 -16.98 1.82
N SER A 223 -9.78 -17.09 1.52
CA SER A 223 -10.76 -16.07 1.91
C SER A 223 -12.04 -16.71 2.44
N ARG A 224 -12.55 -16.19 3.56
CA ARG A 224 -13.81 -16.63 4.19
C ARG A 224 -14.83 -15.51 4.08
N CYS A 225 -16.01 -15.80 3.55
CA CYS A 225 -17.05 -14.83 3.25
C CYS A 225 -18.39 -15.20 3.87
N MET A 226 -19.06 -14.19 4.42
CA MET A 226 -20.36 -14.29 5.10
C MET A 226 -21.50 -13.58 4.33
N LYS A 227 -21.21 -13.03 3.14
CA LYS A 227 -22.15 -12.23 2.33
C LYS A 227 -23.20 -13.08 1.58
N SER A 228 -22.99 -14.39 1.50
CA SER A 228 -23.90 -15.37 0.87
C SER A 228 -24.78 -16.08 1.91
N SER A 229 -25.95 -16.60 1.50
CA SER A 229 -26.91 -17.31 2.37
C SER A 229 -26.35 -18.56 3.05
N GLU A 230 -25.24 -19.09 2.54
CA GLU A 230 -24.39 -20.07 3.20
C GLU A 230 -22.97 -19.48 3.26
N PRO A 231 -22.26 -19.54 4.41
CA PRO A 231 -20.88 -19.10 4.47
C PRO A 231 -19.96 -19.91 3.56
N THR A 232 -18.97 -19.26 2.99
CA THR A 232 -18.04 -19.88 2.03
C THR A 232 -16.59 -19.66 2.44
N GLN A 233 -15.74 -20.64 2.12
CA GLN A 233 -14.29 -20.56 2.19
C GLN A 233 -13.74 -20.92 0.82
N SER A 234 -12.88 -20.09 0.26
CA SER A 234 -12.31 -20.30 -1.08
C SER A 234 -10.78 -20.21 -1.03
N ILE A 235 -10.10 -21.10 -1.75
CA ILE A 235 -8.64 -21.17 -1.84
C ILE A 235 -8.24 -21.04 -3.31
N GLY A 236 -7.36 -20.11 -3.65
CA GLY A 236 -6.88 -19.90 -5.01
C GLY A 236 -5.36 -19.74 -5.08
N LEU A 237 -4.72 -20.36 -6.08
CA LEU A 237 -3.27 -20.33 -6.29
C LEU A 237 -2.93 -19.65 -7.61
N LEU A 238 -2.23 -18.52 -7.56
CA LEU A 238 -1.61 -17.87 -8.71
C LEU A 238 -0.10 -18.13 -8.63
N SER A 239 0.37 -19.13 -9.38
CA SER A 239 1.74 -19.63 -9.29
C SER A 239 2.45 -19.53 -10.65
N TYR A 240 3.47 -18.67 -10.75
CA TYR A 240 4.33 -18.64 -11.93
C TYR A 240 5.12 -19.95 -12.07
N THR A 241 5.54 -20.55 -10.96
CA THR A 241 6.29 -21.81 -10.93
C THR A 241 5.50 -22.96 -11.58
N PHE A 242 4.25 -23.17 -11.16
CA PHE A 242 3.32 -24.13 -11.77
C PHE A 242 3.14 -23.89 -13.27
N LEU A 243 2.89 -22.64 -13.68
CA LEU A 243 2.62 -22.28 -15.07
C LEU A 243 3.85 -22.49 -15.97
N ALA A 244 5.04 -22.14 -15.48
CA ALA A 244 6.30 -22.29 -16.21
C ALA A 244 6.74 -23.76 -16.29
N GLU A 245 6.81 -24.49 -15.17
CA GLU A 245 7.27 -25.89 -15.16
C GLU A 245 6.31 -26.82 -15.93
N THR A 246 5.00 -26.56 -15.88
CA THR A 246 4.03 -27.32 -16.69
C THR A 246 3.81 -26.76 -18.10
N ASN A 247 4.59 -25.77 -18.52
CA ASN A 247 4.60 -25.18 -19.87
C ASN A 247 3.21 -24.70 -20.36
N GLN A 248 2.46 -24.04 -19.48
CA GLN A 248 1.14 -23.51 -19.80
C GLN A 248 1.21 -22.36 -20.82
N LYS A 249 0.23 -22.32 -21.74
CA LYS A 249 0.14 -21.32 -22.81
C LYS A 249 -0.85 -20.18 -22.50
N ASP A 250 -1.62 -20.32 -21.44
CA ASP A 250 -2.57 -19.34 -20.89
C ASP A 250 -2.45 -19.37 -19.35
N VAL A 251 -2.85 -18.30 -18.66
CA VAL A 251 -2.83 -18.26 -17.19
C VAL A 251 -4.00 -19.09 -16.65
N VAL A 252 -3.67 -20.24 -16.05
CA VAL A 252 -4.60 -21.12 -15.34
C VAL A 252 -4.44 -20.95 -13.83
N VAL A 253 -5.54 -20.71 -13.13
CA VAL A 253 -5.57 -20.51 -11.67
C VAL A 253 -6.40 -21.63 -11.03
N PRO A 254 -5.77 -22.60 -10.34
CA PRO A 254 -6.48 -23.56 -9.52
C PRO A 254 -7.25 -22.85 -8.40
N VAL A 255 -8.55 -23.13 -8.29
CA VAL A 255 -9.42 -22.62 -7.21
C VAL A 255 -10.31 -23.75 -6.69
N VAL A 256 -10.36 -23.93 -5.38
CA VAL A 256 -11.30 -24.81 -4.69
C VAL A 256 -12.17 -24.01 -3.72
N ASP A 257 -13.40 -24.45 -3.55
CA ASP A 257 -14.40 -23.78 -2.72
C ASP A 257 -14.99 -24.78 -1.72
N TYR A 258 -15.35 -24.30 -0.53
CA TYR A 258 -15.99 -25.06 0.53
C TYR A 258 -17.21 -24.28 1.06
N LYS A 259 -18.29 -25.01 1.36
CA LYS A 259 -19.36 -24.50 2.23
C LYS A 259 -18.89 -24.64 3.67
N TYR A 260 -18.96 -23.57 4.44
CA TYR A 260 -18.53 -23.55 5.84
C TYR A 260 -19.73 -23.48 6.78
N ASN A 261 -19.85 -24.45 7.69
CA ASN A 261 -20.90 -24.45 8.69
C ASN A 261 -20.42 -23.79 9.98
N LEU A 262 -20.85 -22.55 10.23
CA LEU A 262 -20.58 -21.79 11.45
C LEU A 262 -20.89 -22.54 12.75
N LEU A 263 -21.90 -23.42 12.76
CA LEU A 263 -22.37 -24.10 13.96
C LEU A 263 -21.57 -25.37 14.31
N THR A 264 -20.95 -26.01 13.31
CA THR A 264 -20.16 -27.24 13.50
C THR A 264 -18.66 -27.04 13.27
N GLY A 265 -18.24 -25.89 12.74
CA GLY A 265 -16.85 -25.64 12.29
C GLY A 265 -16.45 -26.44 11.04
N GLU A 266 -17.40 -27.14 10.41
CA GLU A 266 -17.13 -28.11 9.34
C GLU A 266 -17.09 -27.42 7.97
N ALA A 267 -16.02 -27.67 7.21
CA ALA A 267 -15.88 -27.23 5.82
C ALA A 267 -16.18 -28.42 4.88
N LYS A 268 -17.09 -28.23 3.92
CA LYS A 268 -17.49 -29.28 2.96
C LYS A 268 -17.21 -28.86 1.50
N PRO A 269 -16.52 -29.69 0.70
CA PRO A 269 -16.24 -29.40 -0.71
C PRO A 269 -17.44 -28.91 -1.50
N HIS A 270 -17.35 -27.69 -2.05
CA HIS A 270 -18.40 -27.07 -2.85
C HIS A 270 -18.10 -27.28 -4.35
N GLN A 271 -18.50 -28.43 -4.85
CA GLN A 271 -18.19 -28.94 -6.21
C GLN A 271 -18.97 -28.23 -7.34
N ARG A 272 -18.87 -26.90 -7.43
CA ARG A 272 -19.57 -26.03 -8.41
C ARG A 272 -19.43 -26.48 -9.87
N LEU A 273 -18.28 -27.04 -10.23
CA LEU A 273 -17.92 -27.49 -11.59
C LEU A 273 -17.76 -29.02 -11.65
N GLY A 274 -18.36 -29.75 -10.72
CA GLY A 274 -18.25 -31.21 -10.58
C GLY A 274 -17.04 -31.68 -9.74
N PRO A 275 -17.05 -32.95 -9.32
CA PRO A 275 -16.02 -33.54 -8.44
C PRO A 275 -14.64 -33.60 -9.10
N ASP A 276 -14.57 -33.84 -10.41
CA ASP A 276 -13.31 -34.04 -11.12
C ASP A 276 -12.51 -32.74 -11.19
N GLN A 277 -13.17 -31.60 -11.45
CA GLN A 277 -12.53 -30.29 -11.48
C GLN A 277 -12.09 -29.84 -10.08
N PHE A 278 -12.86 -30.17 -9.03
CA PHE A 278 -12.46 -29.93 -7.64
C PHE A 278 -11.21 -30.74 -7.29
N SER A 279 -11.23 -32.05 -7.54
CA SER A 279 -10.13 -32.99 -7.27
C SER A 279 -8.86 -32.62 -8.04
N SER A 280 -9.01 -32.22 -9.31
CA SER A 280 -7.92 -31.71 -10.14
C SER A 280 -7.31 -30.43 -9.55
N ASN A 281 -8.12 -29.41 -9.25
CA ASN A 281 -7.64 -28.16 -8.66
C ASN A 281 -6.96 -28.37 -7.30
N LEU A 282 -7.53 -29.24 -6.46
CA LEU A 282 -6.94 -29.64 -5.18
C LEU A 282 -5.58 -30.32 -5.39
N SER A 283 -5.47 -31.27 -6.34
CA SER A 283 -4.18 -31.93 -6.63
C SER A 283 -3.08 -30.96 -7.07
N VAL A 284 -3.43 -29.86 -7.75
CA VAL A 284 -2.46 -28.79 -8.10
C VAL A 284 -2.10 -27.96 -6.87
N LEU A 285 -3.08 -27.59 -6.02
CA LEU A 285 -2.83 -26.89 -4.76
C LEU A 285 -1.89 -27.67 -3.83
N LEU A 286 -2.14 -28.98 -3.65
CA LEU A 286 -1.34 -29.85 -2.78
C LEU A 286 0.06 -30.12 -3.32
N LYS A 287 0.29 -29.97 -4.62
CA LYS A 287 1.61 -30.16 -5.26
C LYS A 287 2.45 -28.88 -5.32
N TRP A 288 1.83 -27.73 -5.55
CA TRP A 288 2.53 -26.48 -5.91
C TRP A 288 2.41 -25.35 -4.88
N SER A 289 1.69 -25.55 -3.77
CA SER A 289 1.68 -24.63 -2.63
C SER A 289 2.54 -25.14 -1.45
N PRO A 290 2.76 -24.34 -0.40
CA PRO A 290 3.43 -24.80 0.84
C PRO A 290 2.69 -25.87 1.64
N PHE A 291 1.50 -26.30 1.22
CA PHE A 291 0.61 -27.15 1.99
C PHE A 291 0.35 -28.46 1.23
N ALA A 292 0.88 -29.57 1.76
CA ALA A 292 0.88 -30.88 1.10
C ALA A 292 -0.36 -31.73 1.40
N THR A 293 -1.26 -31.26 2.27
CA THR A 293 -2.48 -31.96 2.71
C THR A 293 -3.69 -31.02 2.73
N GLU A 294 -4.90 -31.56 2.54
CA GLU A 294 -6.13 -30.77 2.58
C GLU A 294 -6.39 -30.22 3.99
N GLU A 295 -5.99 -30.97 5.02
CA GLU A 295 -6.01 -30.56 6.42
C GLU A 295 -5.15 -29.32 6.66
N GLN A 296 -3.94 -29.24 6.08
CA GLN A 296 -3.08 -28.04 6.17
C GLN A 296 -3.71 -26.85 5.43
N LEU A 297 -4.36 -27.07 4.28
CA LEU A 297 -5.09 -26.01 3.57
C LEU A 297 -6.29 -25.48 4.38
N ILE A 298 -7.05 -26.36 5.03
CA ILE A 298 -8.20 -25.96 5.87
C ILE A 298 -7.73 -25.29 7.18
N GLN A 299 -6.61 -25.74 7.77
CA GLN A 299 -6.04 -25.15 8.99
C GLN A 299 -5.69 -23.66 8.81
N ASN A 300 -5.35 -23.19 7.60
CA ASN A 300 -5.05 -21.78 7.33
C ASN A 300 -6.23 -20.82 7.56
N PHE A 301 -7.45 -21.33 7.75
CA PHE A 301 -8.64 -20.53 8.08
C PHE A 301 -8.94 -20.43 9.59
N SER A 302 -8.17 -21.06 10.48
CA SER A 302 -8.50 -21.07 11.92
C SER A 302 -8.36 -19.70 12.59
N ASP A 303 -7.48 -18.86 12.08
CA ASP A 303 -7.07 -17.56 12.61
C ASP A 303 -7.63 -16.35 11.83
N ILE A 304 -8.26 -16.59 10.67
CA ILE A 304 -8.93 -15.53 9.87
C ILE A 304 -10.13 -14.92 10.61
N GLY A 305 -10.81 -15.69 11.47
CA GLY A 305 -12.06 -15.26 12.12
C GLY A 305 -13.30 -15.54 11.25
N PRO A 306 -14.45 -14.87 11.49
CA PRO A 306 -15.69 -15.15 10.78
C PRO A 306 -15.64 -14.77 9.30
N HIS A 307 -14.92 -13.70 8.94
CA HIS A 307 -14.67 -13.26 7.58
C HIS A 307 -13.28 -12.63 7.51
N GLY A 308 -12.71 -12.58 6.31
CA GLY A 308 -11.39 -12.01 6.06
C GLY A 308 -10.65 -12.73 4.96
N THR A 309 -9.45 -12.24 4.64
CA THR A 309 -8.57 -12.83 3.63
C THR A 309 -7.16 -13.03 4.20
N LYS A 310 -6.54 -14.17 3.90
CA LYS A 310 -5.14 -14.48 4.14
C LYS A 310 -4.45 -14.70 2.79
N ILE A 311 -3.36 -13.99 2.57
CA ILE A 311 -2.52 -14.04 1.37
C ILE A 311 -1.14 -14.50 1.83
N VAL A 312 -0.62 -15.57 1.23
CA VAL A 312 0.76 -16.02 1.46
C VAL A 312 1.50 -15.95 0.13
N VAL A 313 2.40 -14.99 0.00
CA VAL A 313 3.34 -14.88 -1.13
C VAL A 313 4.60 -15.65 -0.77
N PHE A 314 4.91 -16.69 -1.54
CA PHE A 314 6.03 -17.58 -1.32
C PHE A 314 6.91 -17.65 -2.58
N ASN A 315 8.04 -18.35 -2.49
CA ASN A 315 9.09 -18.27 -3.51
C ASN A 315 9.47 -16.79 -3.79
N LEU A 316 9.74 -16.05 -2.71
CA LEU A 316 10.15 -14.65 -2.73
C LEU A 316 11.41 -14.45 -3.60
N TRP A 317 11.54 -13.25 -4.18
CA TRP A 317 12.65 -12.92 -5.07
C TRP A 317 13.92 -12.51 -4.30
N SER A 318 15.07 -12.89 -4.87
CA SER A 318 16.39 -12.44 -4.48
C SER A 318 16.84 -11.19 -5.24
N ASN A 319 17.75 -10.44 -4.63
CA ASN A 319 18.55 -9.40 -5.28
C ASN A 319 19.73 -10.00 -6.07
N ASP A 320 20.55 -9.15 -6.68
CA ASP A 320 21.67 -9.55 -7.53
C ASP A 320 22.84 -10.23 -6.78
N ASN A 321 22.89 -10.15 -5.44
CA ASN A 321 23.85 -10.88 -4.60
C ASN A 321 23.37 -12.30 -4.25
N GLY A 322 22.08 -12.59 -4.47
CA GLY A 322 21.43 -13.86 -4.08
C GLY A 322 20.61 -13.79 -2.78
N ASP A 323 20.83 -12.78 -1.93
CA ASP A 323 20.01 -12.54 -0.73
C ASP A 323 18.55 -12.23 -1.13
N LEU A 324 17.57 -12.56 -0.28
CA LEU A 324 16.19 -12.13 -0.49
C LEU A 324 16.11 -10.59 -0.58
N GLU A 325 15.24 -10.04 -1.42
CA GLU A 325 15.10 -8.58 -1.53
C GLU A 325 14.42 -7.96 -0.29
N LEU A 326 13.56 -8.74 0.38
CA LEU A 326 13.00 -8.45 1.70
C LEU A 326 13.79 -9.17 2.79
N ASP A 327 14.34 -8.40 3.72
CA ASP A 327 14.99 -8.88 4.95
C ASP A 327 13.95 -8.90 6.08
N PHE A 328 13.96 -9.96 6.88
CA PHE A 328 13.03 -10.20 7.99
C PHE A 328 13.74 -10.46 9.33
N ASP A 329 15.08 -10.36 9.34
CA ASP A 329 15.97 -10.99 10.31
C ASP A 329 17.01 -10.01 10.89
N ILE A 330 17.26 -8.86 10.24
CA ILE A 330 18.01 -7.72 10.83
C ILE A 330 17.22 -7.03 11.96
N ASP A 331 15.91 -6.89 11.80
CA ASP A 331 14.98 -6.44 12.83
C ASP A 331 13.78 -7.39 12.84
N GLU A 332 13.64 -8.16 13.92
CA GLU A 332 12.55 -9.11 14.11
C GLU A 332 11.16 -8.45 14.00
N LYS A 333 11.07 -7.13 14.20
CA LYS A 333 9.84 -6.34 14.22
C LYS A 333 9.60 -5.53 12.94
N ASP A 334 10.46 -5.62 11.94
CA ASP A 334 10.29 -4.91 10.67
C ASP A 334 10.38 -5.88 9.48
N ILE A 335 10.13 -5.35 8.29
CA ILE A 335 10.55 -5.93 7.03
C ILE A 335 11.42 -4.86 6.37
N LEU A 336 12.71 -5.14 6.22
CA LEU A 336 13.65 -4.20 5.62
C LEU A 336 13.88 -4.54 4.14
N ILE A 337 14.43 -3.60 3.38
CA ILE A 337 14.99 -3.91 2.05
C ILE A 337 16.46 -4.29 2.23
N SER A 338 16.86 -5.44 1.67
CA SER A 338 18.24 -5.92 1.75
C SER A 338 19.23 -4.91 1.15
N GLY A 339 20.32 -4.68 1.87
CA GLY A 339 21.24 -3.57 1.60
C GLY A 339 20.87 -2.26 2.30
N ALA A 340 19.88 -2.25 3.20
CA ALA A 340 19.58 -1.14 4.10
C ALA A 340 20.85 -0.61 4.82
N PRO A 341 20.97 0.72 5.07
CA PRO A 341 22.13 1.27 5.76
C PRO A 341 22.28 0.69 7.17
N LYS A 342 23.35 -0.08 7.40
CA LYS A 342 23.70 -0.57 8.75
C LYS A 342 23.93 0.63 9.67
N ALA A 343 23.37 0.60 10.89
CA ALA A 343 23.24 1.75 11.78
C ALA A 343 24.55 2.23 12.46
N ALA A 344 25.71 2.04 11.83
CA ALA A 344 27.04 2.27 12.41
C ALA A 344 27.90 3.27 11.59
N GLU A 345 28.99 3.72 12.22
CA GLU A 345 30.08 4.56 11.66
C GLU A 345 29.83 6.04 11.35
N THR A 346 28.59 6.55 11.28
CA THR A 346 28.40 8.02 11.22
C THR A 346 28.65 8.70 12.56
N THR A 347 29.88 9.21 12.78
CA THR A 347 30.21 10.02 13.96
C THR A 347 29.46 11.37 13.99
N ASN A 348 29.31 12.04 12.84
CA ASN A 348 28.70 13.35 12.70
C ASN A 348 27.20 13.36 13.08
N ALA A 349 26.82 14.12 14.11
CA ALA A 349 25.44 14.18 14.61
C ALA A 349 24.42 14.72 13.60
N ALA A 350 24.81 15.68 12.75
CA ALA A 350 23.92 16.21 11.70
C ALA A 350 23.71 15.19 10.56
N LYS A 351 24.75 14.42 10.18
CA LYS A 351 24.58 13.32 9.21
C LYS A 351 23.68 12.22 9.81
N ARG A 352 23.89 11.83 11.07
CA ARG A 352 23.00 10.89 11.79
C ARG A 352 21.55 11.36 11.82
N MET A 353 21.27 12.61 12.20
CA MET A 353 19.89 13.15 12.22
C MET A 353 19.22 13.17 10.84
N ASN A 354 19.99 13.28 9.74
CA ASN A 354 19.43 13.11 8.40
C ASN A 354 19.18 11.62 8.11
N GLU A 355 20.14 10.73 8.36
CA GLU A 355 20.03 9.28 8.11
C GLU A 355 18.88 8.63 8.90
N SER A 356 18.66 9.06 10.15
CA SER A 356 17.55 8.63 11.01
C SER A 356 16.25 9.40 10.79
N HIS A 357 16.16 10.32 9.83
CA HIS A 357 14.91 11.04 9.58
C HIS A 357 13.90 10.16 8.83
N LEU A 358 12.62 10.30 9.18
CA LEU A 358 11.46 9.63 8.58
C LEU A 358 11.55 9.52 7.05
N ALA A 359 11.85 10.65 6.39
CA ALA A 359 11.97 10.76 4.93
C ALA A 359 13.05 9.88 4.28
N ASN A 360 14.07 9.44 5.03
CA ASN A 360 15.10 8.52 4.54
C ASN A 360 14.82 7.08 5.00
N GLN A 361 14.33 6.89 6.24
CA GLN A 361 13.96 5.58 6.77
C GLN A 361 12.86 4.90 5.95
N LEU A 362 11.85 5.65 5.47
CA LEU A 362 10.74 5.10 4.68
C LEU A 362 11.15 4.41 3.36
N HIS A 363 12.39 4.59 2.90
CA HIS A 363 12.88 3.93 1.68
C HIS A 363 13.32 2.47 1.92
N TYR A 364 13.61 2.09 3.18
CA TYR A 364 14.16 0.77 3.52
C TYR A 364 13.53 0.11 4.76
N SER A 365 12.77 0.82 5.59
CA SER A 365 11.95 0.28 6.69
C SER A 365 10.47 0.25 6.30
N PHE A 366 9.85 -0.95 6.33
CA PHE A 366 8.43 -1.07 6.01
C PHE A 366 7.55 -0.53 7.14
N ARG A 367 7.96 -0.69 8.41
CA ARG A 367 7.31 -0.09 9.58
C ARG A 367 7.19 1.43 9.44
N VAL A 368 8.24 2.09 8.96
CA VAL A 368 8.25 3.55 8.74
C VAL A 368 7.49 3.96 7.48
N TYR A 369 7.49 3.17 6.42
CA TYR A 369 6.64 3.46 5.25
C TYR A 369 5.15 3.29 5.59
N ALA A 370 4.78 2.21 6.26
CA ALA A 370 3.41 1.88 6.63
C ALA A 370 2.80 2.91 7.62
N SER A 371 3.60 3.49 8.53
CA SER A 371 3.11 4.49 9.49
C SER A 371 2.60 5.77 8.82
N VAL A 372 3.15 6.15 7.66
CA VAL A 372 2.79 7.36 6.89
C VAL A 372 1.98 7.07 5.63
N LEU A 373 1.74 5.80 5.29
CA LEU A 373 1.19 5.36 4.00
C LEU A 373 -0.20 5.94 3.71
N TYR A 374 -0.98 6.16 4.76
CA TYR A 374 -2.30 6.75 4.73
C TYR A 374 -2.28 8.13 5.41
N LEU A 375 -3.06 9.09 4.92
CA LEU A 375 -3.11 10.45 5.50
C LEU A 375 -3.85 10.47 6.83
N LYS A 376 -4.86 9.60 6.97
CA LYS A 376 -5.70 9.36 8.14
C LYS A 376 -6.09 7.89 8.19
N LEU A 377 -6.16 7.30 9.38
CA LEU A 377 -6.80 6.00 9.61
C LEU A 377 -7.86 6.14 10.73
N PRO A 378 -8.95 5.36 10.73
CA PRO A 378 -9.85 5.29 11.87
C PRO A 378 -9.09 4.79 13.11
N ALA A 379 -9.35 5.37 14.29
CA ALA A 379 -8.62 5.04 15.52
C ALA A 379 -8.80 3.58 16.00
N TYR A 380 -9.74 2.82 15.42
CA TYR A 380 -9.91 1.39 15.67
C TYR A 380 -9.12 0.49 14.70
N PHE A 381 -8.69 1.01 13.54
CA PHE A 381 -8.07 0.20 12.49
C PHE A 381 -6.55 0.08 12.72
N ARG A 382 -6.06 -1.16 12.80
CA ARG A 382 -4.67 -1.46 13.17
C ARG A 382 -3.89 -2.10 12.02
N ILE A 383 -2.77 -1.49 11.65
CA ILE A 383 -1.73 -2.16 10.87
C ILE A 383 -0.80 -2.86 11.87
N ILE A 384 -0.71 -4.18 11.84
CA ILE A 384 0.16 -4.98 12.69
C ILE A 384 1.25 -5.56 11.81
N LEU A 385 2.52 -5.30 12.15
CA LEU A 385 3.67 -5.76 11.40
C LEU A 385 4.53 -6.62 12.32
N ARG A 386 4.87 -7.85 11.91
CA ARG A 386 5.76 -8.75 12.68
C ARG A 386 5.36 -8.85 14.16
N GLY A 387 4.07 -9.10 14.40
CA GLY A 387 3.46 -9.12 15.74
C GLY A 387 3.27 -7.77 16.47
N GLU A 388 3.86 -6.65 16.05
CA GLU A 388 3.75 -5.34 16.73
C GLU A 388 3.03 -4.27 15.88
N GLU A 389 2.04 -3.60 16.50
CA GLU A 389 1.26 -2.52 15.89
C GLU A 389 2.13 -1.37 15.36
N VAL A 390 1.88 -0.97 14.12
CA VAL A 390 2.53 0.18 13.48
C VAL A 390 1.82 1.44 13.95
N LYS A 391 2.50 2.22 14.80
CA LYS A 391 2.01 3.53 15.26
C LYS A 391 1.89 4.45 14.05
N HIS A 392 0.65 4.86 13.74
CA HIS A 392 0.39 5.80 12.65
C HIS A 392 1.05 7.16 12.93
N HIS A 393 1.69 7.73 11.91
CA HIS A 393 2.46 8.96 12.00
C HIS A 393 1.98 10.00 10.99
N TYR A 394 1.46 11.12 11.47
CA TYR A 394 0.92 12.19 10.64
C TYR A 394 2.01 13.22 10.35
N ILE A 395 2.66 13.15 9.18
CA ILE A 395 3.85 13.95 8.80
C ILE A 395 3.77 15.46 9.15
N ALA A 396 2.58 16.07 9.13
CA ALA A 396 2.44 17.48 9.48
C ALA A 396 2.57 17.79 10.99
N SER A 397 2.66 16.79 11.89
CA SER A 397 3.08 16.98 13.30
C SER A 397 4.55 17.39 13.42
N ASP A 398 5.38 17.00 12.46
CA ASP A 398 6.82 17.25 12.46
C ASP A 398 7.15 18.66 11.96
N LEU A 399 6.12 19.48 11.70
CA LEU A 399 6.22 20.80 11.11
C LEU A 399 6.04 21.90 12.16
N ARG A 400 7.01 22.80 12.21
CA ARG A 400 7.04 24.02 13.02
C ARG A 400 6.71 25.25 12.17
N TYR A 401 6.13 26.26 12.81
CA TYR A 401 5.69 27.51 12.18
C TYR A 401 4.72 27.27 11.02
N THR A 402 3.84 26.29 11.18
CA THR A 402 2.92 25.81 10.15
C THR A 402 2.00 26.90 9.61
N GLN A 403 1.73 26.81 8.30
CA GLN A 403 0.74 27.61 7.59
C GLN A 403 -0.12 26.67 6.74
N CYS A 404 -1.43 26.92 6.68
CA CYS A 404 -2.29 26.28 5.70
C CYS A 404 -2.44 27.22 4.49
N ILE A 405 -1.99 26.77 3.32
CA ILE A 405 -2.08 27.53 2.07
C ILE A 405 -2.99 26.79 1.10
N ARG A 406 -4.08 27.45 0.73
CA ARG A 406 -5.05 26.94 -0.23
C ARG A 406 -4.58 27.13 -1.67
N TYR A 407 -4.67 26.08 -2.47
CA TYR A 407 -4.53 26.11 -3.92
C TYR A 407 -5.85 25.72 -4.60
N ARG A 408 -6.16 26.37 -5.73
CA ARG A 408 -7.26 25.95 -6.61
C ARG A 408 -6.73 25.68 -8.03
N PRO A 409 -6.72 24.42 -8.50
CA PRO A 409 -6.31 24.12 -9.85
C PRO A 409 -7.32 24.70 -10.86
N GLN A 410 -6.79 25.39 -11.88
CA GLN A 410 -7.59 25.87 -13.01
C GLN A 410 -7.37 24.95 -14.22
N ALA A 411 -8.35 24.08 -14.48
CA ALA A 411 -8.48 23.37 -15.75
C ALA A 411 -9.21 24.24 -16.79
N PHE A 412 -9.18 23.85 -18.07
CA PHE A 412 -9.88 24.58 -19.13
C PHE A 412 -11.40 24.51 -18.92
N GLY A 413 -12.00 25.60 -18.44
CA GLY A 413 -13.45 25.74 -18.24
C GLY A 413 -14.02 24.99 -17.02
N LYS A 414 -13.19 24.27 -16.24
CA LYS A 414 -13.59 23.59 -15.01
C LYS A 414 -12.78 24.10 -13.82
N LYS A 415 -13.48 24.32 -12.71
CA LYS A 415 -12.87 24.43 -11.38
C LYS A 415 -12.70 23.00 -10.88
N GLU A 416 -11.46 22.59 -10.64
CA GLU A 416 -11.19 21.41 -9.82
C GLU A 416 -11.40 21.79 -8.34
N ASP A 417 -11.36 20.77 -7.48
CA ASP A 417 -11.52 20.93 -6.03
C ASP A 417 -10.39 21.77 -5.39
N GLU A 418 -10.70 22.39 -4.25
CA GLU A 418 -9.74 23.21 -3.49
C GLU A 418 -8.82 22.29 -2.67
N VAL A 419 -7.50 22.50 -2.79
CA VAL A 419 -6.48 21.72 -2.09
C VAL A 419 -5.78 22.58 -1.06
N ASP A 420 -6.00 22.26 0.21
CA ASP A 420 -5.29 22.85 1.33
C ASP A 420 -3.96 22.13 1.57
N THR A 421 -2.87 22.89 1.56
CA THR A 421 -1.51 22.40 1.81
C THR A 421 -1.03 22.93 3.16
N THR A 422 -0.73 22.03 4.09
CA THR A 422 -0.01 22.39 5.33
C THR A 422 1.47 22.45 5.01
N ILE A 423 2.09 23.62 5.15
CA ILE A 423 3.53 23.84 4.93
C ILE A 423 4.19 24.31 6.22
N GLY A 424 5.43 23.89 6.48
CA GLY A 424 6.17 24.27 7.68
C GLY A 424 7.67 23.97 7.58
N PHE A 425 8.40 24.25 8.66
CA PHE A 425 9.78 23.78 8.84
C PHE A 425 9.81 22.44 9.56
N LEU A 426 10.52 21.44 9.03
CA LEU A 426 10.81 20.20 9.76
C LEU A 426 11.46 20.51 11.11
N ASP A 427 11.04 19.84 12.18
CA ASP A 427 11.78 19.94 13.44
C ASP A 427 13.20 19.40 13.28
N GLY A 428 14.17 20.02 13.98
CA GLY A 428 15.59 19.86 13.70
C GLY A 428 16.13 20.67 12.51
N ALA A 429 15.31 21.45 11.78
CA ALA A 429 15.81 22.56 10.97
C ALA A 429 16.48 23.63 11.88
N PRO A 430 17.61 24.24 11.48
CA PRO A 430 18.24 24.20 10.17
C PRO A 430 19.26 23.06 9.99
N THR A 431 19.50 22.24 11.01
CA THR A 431 20.51 21.18 11.03
C THR A 431 20.21 20.06 10.03
N ILE A 432 18.93 19.68 9.93
CA ILE A 432 18.42 18.77 8.89
C ILE A 432 18.53 19.43 7.50
N ASN A 433 18.86 18.63 6.49
CA ASN A 433 19.07 19.03 5.09
C ASN A 433 18.10 18.30 4.15
N LEU A 434 16.85 18.17 4.60
CA LEU A 434 15.75 17.52 3.91
C LEU A 434 14.64 18.55 3.69
N HIS A 435 13.90 18.42 2.59
CA HIS A 435 12.82 19.32 2.20
C HIS A 435 11.96 18.63 1.15
N GLY A 436 10.72 19.10 0.97
CA GLY A 436 9.80 18.58 -0.04
C GLY A 436 8.41 18.25 0.49
N PHE A 437 7.50 17.89 -0.42
CA PHE A 437 6.08 17.68 -0.11
C PHE A 437 5.70 16.21 -0.11
N SER A 438 5.06 15.75 0.95
CA SER A 438 4.39 14.45 0.97
C SER A 438 2.99 14.60 0.36
N ILE A 439 2.84 14.09 -0.86
CA ILE A 439 1.63 14.27 -1.69
C ILE A 439 0.81 12.98 -1.67
N TYR A 440 -0.41 13.09 -1.15
CA TYR A 440 -1.40 12.04 -1.07
C TYR A 440 -2.42 12.17 -2.22
N HIS A 441 -3.15 11.10 -2.51
CA HIS A 441 -4.37 11.10 -3.33
C HIS A 441 -5.30 10.03 -2.75
N LYS A 442 -6.55 10.37 -2.43
CA LYS A 442 -7.56 9.48 -1.85
C LYS A 442 -7.04 8.74 -0.62
N ASN A 443 -6.64 9.51 0.37
CA ASN A 443 -6.01 9.09 1.61
C ASN A 443 -4.65 8.37 1.46
N ARG A 444 -4.13 8.13 0.24
CA ARG A 444 -2.94 7.28 0.00
C ARG A 444 -1.72 8.08 -0.44
N LEU A 445 -0.58 7.88 0.22
CA LEU A 445 0.70 8.53 -0.08
C LEU A 445 1.24 8.09 -1.44
N ILE A 446 1.35 9.02 -2.40
CA ILE A 446 1.88 8.76 -3.75
C ILE A 446 3.35 9.20 -3.86
N LEU A 447 3.68 10.40 -3.38
CA LEU A 447 5.04 10.95 -3.43
C LEU A 447 5.50 11.40 -2.04
N PRO A 448 6.36 10.63 -1.33
CA PRO A 448 6.97 11.07 -0.07
C PRO A 448 8.01 12.18 -0.30
N PHE A 449 7.95 13.25 0.50
CA PHE A 449 8.97 14.32 0.57
C PHE A 449 9.51 14.82 -0.79
N HIS A 450 8.61 15.00 -1.76
CA HIS A 450 8.95 15.37 -3.14
C HIS A 450 9.66 16.73 -3.23
N ARG A 451 10.93 16.72 -3.62
CA ARG A 451 11.79 17.92 -3.71
C ARG A 451 11.43 18.78 -4.91
N VAL A 452 10.66 19.84 -4.67
CA VAL A 452 10.29 20.82 -5.72
C VAL A 452 11.39 21.85 -6.02
N LEU A 453 12.33 22.09 -5.09
CA LEU A 453 13.49 22.97 -5.27
C LEU A 453 14.82 22.19 -5.27
N SER A 454 15.76 22.66 -6.08
CA SER A 454 17.11 22.08 -6.20
C SER A 454 17.89 22.16 -4.89
N SER A 455 18.55 21.06 -4.51
CA SER A 455 19.37 20.96 -3.30
C SER A 455 20.70 21.74 -3.38
N ALA A 456 21.00 22.38 -4.52
CA ALA A 456 22.12 23.33 -4.66
C ALA A 456 21.79 24.73 -4.10
N SER A 457 20.52 25.01 -3.79
CA SER A 457 20.09 26.26 -3.15
C SER A 457 19.98 26.08 -1.64
N SER A 458 20.39 27.09 -0.87
CA SER A 458 20.06 27.16 0.56
C SER A 458 18.58 27.50 0.80
N LYS A 459 17.89 28.09 -0.19
CA LYS A 459 16.49 28.49 -0.11
C LYS A 459 15.56 27.27 -0.22
N GLY A 460 14.77 27.03 0.81
CA GLY A 460 13.83 25.91 0.93
C GLY A 460 14.32 24.73 1.79
N ARG A 461 15.59 24.74 2.24
CA ARG A 461 16.17 23.67 3.07
C ARG A 461 15.47 23.53 4.43
N GLY A 462 14.88 22.37 4.71
CA GLY A 462 14.09 22.16 5.93
C GLY A 462 12.62 22.53 5.78
N VAL A 463 12.17 23.07 4.64
CA VAL A 463 10.74 23.27 4.39
C VAL A 463 10.12 21.96 3.89
N ALA A 464 9.08 21.52 4.56
CA ALA A 464 8.27 20.41 4.11
C ALA A 464 6.78 20.77 4.16
N GLY A 465 5.96 19.96 3.49
CA GLY A 465 4.52 20.13 3.53
C GLY A 465 3.76 18.86 3.18
N VAL A 466 2.47 18.87 3.49
CA VAL A 466 1.54 17.76 3.30
C VAL A 466 0.30 18.28 2.58
N LEU A 467 -0.13 17.57 1.54
CA LEU A 467 -1.33 17.88 0.77
C LEU A 467 -1.94 16.62 0.15
N GLU A 468 -3.21 16.72 -0.23
CA GLU A 468 -3.97 15.69 -0.95
C GLU A 468 -4.37 16.24 -2.33
N ALA A 469 -4.14 15.47 -3.40
CA ALA A 469 -4.10 15.96 -4.78
C ALA A 469 -5.01 15.15 -5.73
N ASP A 470 -6.24 14.87 -5.29
CA ASP A 470 -7.22 14.01 -5.95
C ASP A 470 -7.59 14.39 -7.40
N PHE A 471 -7.35 15.65 -7.78
CA PHE A 471 -7.51 16.15 -9.15
C PHE A 471 -6.42 15.67 -10.13
N ILE A 472 -5.44 14.88 -9.67
CA ILE A 472 -4.38 14.28 -10.49
C ILE A 472 -4.38 12.76 -10.30
N LYS A 473 -4.41 12.01 -11.40
CA LYS A 473 -4.36 10.55 -11.35
C LYS A 473 -2.94 10.04 -11.01
N PRO A 474 -2.82 9.02 -10.13
CA PRO A 474 -1.56 8.31 -9.92
C PRO A 474 -1.19 7.44 -11.13
N THR A 475 0.08 7.03 -11.21
CA THR A 475 0.55 5.97 -12.10
C THR A 475 0.05 4.59 -11.65
N HIS A 476 0.19 3.57 -12.50
CA HIS A 476 -0.33 2.21 -12.26
C HIS A 476 0.21 1.56 -10.97
N ASP A 477 1.46 1.87 -10.61
CA ASP A 477 2.17 1.43 -9.40
C ASP A 477 1.90 2.30 -8.16
N LYS A 478 1.15 3.39 -8.31
CA LYS A 478 0.86 4.42 -7.29
C LYS A 478 2.11 5.07 -6.65
N GLN A 479 3.27 5.06 -7.31
CA GLN A 479 4.51 5.69 -6.81
C GLN A 479 4.80 7.06 -7.46
N ASP A 480 3.96 7.49 -8.41
CA ASP A 480 4.04 8.81 -9.04
C ASP A 480 2.64 9.23 -9.57
N PHE A 481 2.55 10.40 -10.19
CA PHE A 481 1.37 10.92 -10.87
C PHE A 481 1.56 10.99 -12.40
N GLU A 482 0.44 10.87 -13.13
CA GLU A 482 0.38 11.19 -14.57
C GLU A 482 0.93 12.61 -14.80
N LYS A 483 1.92 12.76 -15.71
CA LYS A 483 2.65 14.02 -15.99
C LYS A 483 1.84 15.03 -16.83
N SER A 484 0.58 15.21 -16.44
CA SER A 484 -0.42 16.11 -17.00
C SER A 484 -0.07 17.60 -16.82
N GLN A 485 -0.80 18.47 -17.50
CA GLN A 485 -0.71 19.92 -17.28
C GLN A 485 -1.08 20.30 -15.83
N LEU A 486 -2.01 19.58 -15.19
CA LEU A 486 -2.41 19.80 -13.80
C LEU A 486 -1.27 19.48 -12.83
N TYR A 487 -0.55 18.38 -13.05
CA TYR A 487 0.69 18.05 -12.32
C TYR A 487 1.74 19.16 -12.45
N GLN A 488 2.01 19.64 -13.68
CA GLN A 488 3.00 20.71 -13.88
C GLN A 488 2.58 22.03 -13.20
N LYS A 489 1.29 22.38 -13.20
CA LYS A 489 0.76 23.53 -12.45
C LYS A 489 0.93 23.36 -10.94
N LEU A 490 0.60 22.20 -10.38
CA LEU A 490 0.78 21.92 -8.94
C LEU A 490 2.26 22.03 -8.54
N ILE A 491 3.15 21.32 -9.25
CA ILE A 491 4.59 21.33 -8.94
C ILE A 491 5.18 22.74 -9.03
N ASN A 492 4.72 23.59 -9.96
CA ASN A 492 5.14 24.99 -10.01
C ASN A 492 4.58 25.82 -8.85
N ARG A 493 3.30 25.65 -8.48
CA ARG A 493 2.75 26.36 -7.31
C ARG A 493 3.43 25.94 -6.00
N LEU A 494 3.79 24.66 -5.83
CA LEU A 494 4.55 24.20 -4.67
C LEU A 494 5.95 24.85 -4.59
N LYS A 495 6.61 25.13 -5.73
CA LYS A 495 7.86 25.91 -5.76
C LYS A 495 7.63 27.35 -5.29
N GLU A 496 6.59 28.01 -5.81
CA GLU A 496 6.23 29.38 -5.41
C GLU A 496 5.97 29.45 -3.91
N MET A 497 5.09 28.58 -3.39
CA MET A 497 4.78 28.46 -1.96
C MET A 497 6.00 28.21 -1.09
N THR A 498 6.93 27.34 -1.54
CA THR A 498 8.20 27.11 -0.81
C THR A 498 9.04 28.38 -0.75
N ASN A 499 9.07 29.17 -1.84
CA ASN A 499 9.83 30.42 -1.88
C ASN A 499 9.19 31.53 -1.03
N GLU A 500 7.86 31.69 -1.12
CA GLU A 500 7.05 32.63 -0.34
C GLU A 500 7.18 32.33 1.16
N TYR A 501 6.92 31.09 1.56
CA TYR A 501 7.05 30.63 2.94
C TYR A 501 8.49 30.79 3.47
N TRP A 502 9.50 30.47 2.66
CA TRP A 502 10.90 30.71 3.05
C TRP A 502 11.18 32.18 3.32
N ASP A 503 10.84 33.07 2.38
CA ASP A 503 11.18 34.48 2.49
C ASP A 503 10.45 35.15 3.65
N LEU A 504 9.31 34.62 4.10
CA LEU A 504 8.65 35.02 5.34
C LEU A 504 9.34 34.41 6.58
N TYR A 505 9.34 33.08 6.72
CA TYR A 505 9.54 32.41 8.01
C TYR A 505 10.96 31.90 8.29
N SER A 506 11.88 31.91 7.31
CA SER A 506 13.26 31.39 7.45
C SER A 506 14.05 31.94 8.66
N HIS A 507 13.78 33.18 9.06
CA HIS A 507 14.42 33.82 10.21
C HIS A 507 14.07 33.16 11.56
N LEU A 508 12.90 32.50 11.68
CA LEU A 508 12.42 31.88 12.93
C LEU A 508 13.16 30.58 13.29
N VAL A 509 13.73 29.90 12.29
CA VAL A 509 14.64 28.74 12.45
C VAL A 509 16.11 29.14 12.30
N GLY A 510 16.44 30.44 12.46
CA GLY A 510 17.81 30.93 12.49
C GLY A 510 18.53 30.99 11.14
N TYR A 511 17.86 30.84 10.00
CA TYR A 511 18.48 31.15 8.71
C TYR A 511 18.67 32.67 8.57
N HIS A 512 19.92 33.09 8.52
CA HIS A 512 20.27 34.50 8.39
C HIS A 512 20.13 34.95 6.93
N LYS A 513 19.25 35.91 6.67
CA LYS A 513 19.19 36.59 5.37
C LYS A 513 20.45 37.45 5.22
N LEU A 514 21.34 37.10 4.29
CA LEU A 514 22.40 38.00 3.85
C LEU A 514 21.78 39.33 3.39
N PRO A 515 22.21 40.49 3.92
CA PRO A 515 21.70 41.78 3.46
C PRO A 515 21.94 41.93 1.96
N ARG A 516 20.87 41.96 1.17
CA ARG A 516 20.94 42.26 -0.26
C ARG A 516 21.41 43.70 -0.41
N ALA A 517 22.69 43.88 -0.74
CA ALA A 517 23.30 45.20 -0.91
C ALA A 517 22.41 46.05 -1.82
N ALA A 518 22.01 47.23 -1.33
CA ALA A 518 21.10 48.10 -2.05
C ALA A 518 21.81 48.68 -3.29
N SER A 519 21.58 48.05 -4.43
CA SER A 519 22.00 48.58 -5.74
C SER A 519 21.26 49.89 -5.98
N GLY A 520 21.93 51.01 -5.71
CA GLY A 520 21.35 52.35 -5.74
C GLY A 520 20.69 52.65 -7.08
N SER A 521 19.44 53.10 -7.03
CA SER A 521 18.65 53.47 -8.21
C SER A 521 19.14 54.79 -8.81
N HIS A 522 20.12 54.73 -9.72
CA HIS A 522 20.40 55.85 -10.60
C HIS A 522 19.31 55.94 -11.67
N ALA A 523 18.44 56.93 -11.53
CA ALA A 523 17.40 57.24 -12.51
C ALA A 523 18.02 57.76 -13.81
N SER A 524 17.51 57.30 -14.95
CA SER A 524 18.00 57.69 -16.27
C SER A 524 17.69 59.15 -16.60
N ALA A 525 18.73 59.95 -16.81
CA ALA A 525 18.66 61.23 -17.54
C ALA A 525 19.31 61.03 -18.93
N ALA A 526 18.85 61.76 -19.94
CA ALA A 526 19.10 61.41 -21.34
C ALA A 526 19.84 62.50 -22.14
N LEU A 527 20.75 62.04 -23.02
CA LEU A 527 21.37 62.77 -24.15
C LEU A 527 22.32 63.94 -23.75
N VAL A 528 23.29 64.39 -24.54
CA VAL A 528 23.70 64.13 -25.95
C VAL A 528 25.27 63.99 -26.03
N PRO A 529 25.91 63.67 -27.19
CA PRO A 529 27.27 63.10 -27.23
C PRO A 529 28.42 64.08 -27.55
N THR A 530 29.66 63.58 -27.44
CA THR A 530 30.86 64.16 -28.10
C THR A 530 31.77 63.03 -28.65
N LEU A 531 32.59 63.33 -29.66
CA LEU A 531 33.35 62.38 -30.50
C LEU A 531 34.83 62.21 -30.08
N SER A 532 35.48 61.20 -30.70
CA SER A 532 36.91 60.84 -30.68
C SER A 532 37.34 59.86 -29.56
N GLY A 533 38.19 58.85 -29.81
CA GLY A 533 38.70 58.37 -31.10
C GLY A 533 39.87 57.36 -30.99
N THR A 534 40.01 56.50 -31.99
CA THR A 534 41.25 55.80 -32.42
C THR A 534 41.87 54.70 -31.51
N ILE A 535 41.64 53.44 -31.91
CA ILE A 535 42.61 52.32 -32.07
C ILE A 535 43.73 52.10 -31.02
N ALA A 536 43.70 50.92 -30.36
CA ALA A 536 44.90 50.11 -30.07
C ALA A 536 44.53 48.62 -29.82
N THR A 537 45.45 47.68 -30.08
CA THR A 537 45.24 46.21 -29.98
C THR A 537 46.37 45.49 -29.26
N ALA A 538 46.05 44.64 -28.25
CA ALA A 538 46.82 43.48 -27.76
C ALA A 538 45.97 42.75 -26.69
N SER A 539 45.83 41.42 -26.51
CA SER A 539 46.49 40.16 -26.94
C SER A 539 47.41 39.51 -25.89
N SER A 540 47.10 38.25 -25.52
CA SER A 540 47.90 37.31 -24.69
C SER A 540 48.13 37.69 -23.21
N GLU A 541 48.40 36.81 -22.24
CA GLU A 541 48.31 35.33 -22.05
C GLU A 541 48.17 35.08 -20.52
N ARG A 542 47.59 34.01 -19.95
CA ARG A 542 48.08 32.62 -19.75
C ARG A 542 49.53 32.57 -19.15
N ILE A 543 49.95 31.73 -18.18
CA ILE A 543 49.37 30.50 -17.57
C ILE A 543 49.41 30.47 -15.99
N PRO A 544 50.06 29.55 -15.22
CA PRO A 544 49.36 28.61 -14.30
C PRO A 544 49.75 28.60 -12.79
N ALA A 545 48.87 28.01 -11.95
CA ALA A 545 49.20 27.18 -10.76
C ALA A 545 47.91 26.45 -10.29
N ILE A 546 47.78 25.11 -10.39
CA ILE A 546 48.22 24.02 -9.48
C ILE A 546 47.20 23.71 -8.37
N ARG A 547 47.09 22.41 -8.08
CA ARG A 547 46.07 21.72 -7.26
C ARG A 547 46.08 22.14 -5.78
N ASP A 548 44.93 22.02 -5.14
CA ASP A 548 44.78 21.00 -4.10
C ASP A 548 43.36 20.41 -4.07
N ASN A 549 43.18 19.22 -3.49
CA ASN A 549 41.95 18.43 -3.62
C ASN A 549 41.68 17.56 -2.37
N PRO A 550 40.48 17.64 -1.78
CA PRO A 550 39.94 16.54 -0.98
C PRO A 550 38.59 16.05 -1.52
N THR A 551 38.53 14.78 -1.90
CA THR A 551 37.30 14.07 -2.29
C THR A 551 36.51 13.61 -1.06
N ASN A 552 35.20 13.88 -1.02
CA ASN A 552 34.12 12.88 -0.84
C ASN A 552 32.79 13.51 -0.42
N ALA A 553 31.87 13.69 -1.38
CA ALA A 553 30.44 13.87 -1.13
C ALA A 553 29.65 13.42 -2.38
N ILE A 554 28.92 12.30 -2.29
CA ILE A 554 28.10 11.77 -3.39
C ILE A 554 26.64 12.25 -3.19
N PRO A 555 26.06 13.00 -4.15
CA PRO A 555 24.63 13.29 -4.16
C PRO A 555 23.88 12.16 -4.89
N ILE A 556 23.15 11.32 -4.16
CA ILE A 556 22.25 10.33 -4.79
C ILE A 556 21.03 11.07 -5.34
N ALA A 557 20.87 11.05 -6.66
CA ALA A 557 19.69 11.51 -7.39
C ALA A 557 19.39 10.50 -8.50
N PHE A 558 18.12 10.11 -8.65
CA PHE A 558 17.74 9.10 -9.64
C PHE A 558 17.89 9.60 -11.08
N ALA A 559 18.84 9.00 -11.81
CA ALA A 559 18.89 8.96 -13.26
C ALA A 559 19.15 7.50 -13.68
N PRO A 560 18.54 6.99 -14.76
CA PRO A 560 18.73 5.61 -15.19
C PRO A 560 20.15 5.40 -15.73
N HIS A 561 20.86 4.41 -15.20
CA HIS A 561 22.18 4.02 -15.71
C HIS A 561 22.04 3.23 -17.01
N LEU A 562 22.74 3.68 -18.06
CA LEU A 562 22.99 2.89 -19.26
C LEU A 562 24.09 1.87 -18.96
N VAL A 563 23.83 0.58 -19.17
CA VAL A 563 24.84 -0.47 -19.03
C VAL A 563 25.79 -0.42 -20.22
N SER A 564 27.09 -0.32 -19.96
CA SER A 564 28.15 -0.35 -20.97
C SER A 564 28.68 -1.78 -21.16
N SER A 565 28.37 -2.41 -22.29
CA SER A 565 28.97 -3.69 -22.68
C SER A 565 30.47 -3.56 -23.01
N PRO A 566 31.29 -4.59 -22.74
CA PRO A 566 32.74 -4.55 -22.96
C PRO A 566 33.14 -4.61 -24.45
N VAL A 567 34.37 -4.18 -24.74
CA VAL A 567 34.94 -4.13 -26.10
C VAL A 567 35.32 -5.52 -26.60
N GLY A 568 34.79 -5.91 -27.76
CA GLY A 568 35.27 -7.02 -28.59
C GLY A 568 35.54 -6.53 -30.01
N THR A 569 36.77 -6.68 -30.50
CA THR A 569 37.20 -6.12 -31.79
C THR A 569 36.90 -7.05 -32.97
N ASN A 570 36.19 -6.55 -33.97
CA ASN A 570 36.64 -6.62 -35.38
C ASN A 570 35.78 -5.69 -36.26
N ALA A 571 36.42 -5.05 -37.25
CA ALA A 571 35.77 -4.07 -38.12
C ALA A 571 35.90 -4.47 -39.60
N VAL A 572 34.79 -4.33 -40.35
CA VAL A 572 34.82 -4.21 -41.81
C VAL A 572 33.80 -3.11 -42.17
N ALA A 573 34.16 -2.20 -43.07
CA ALA A 573 33.38 -0.99 -43.33
C ALA A 573 32.54 -1.06 -44.62
N ALA A 574 31.41 -0.35 -44.61
CA ALA A 574 30.66 0.08 -45.79
C ALA A 574 30.25 1.55 -45.61
N VAL A 575 30.04 2.28 -46.72
CA VAL A 575 30.22 3.76 -46.77
C VAL A 575 29.06 4.46 -47.50
N CYS A 576 28.81 5.73 -47.14
CA CYS A 576 27.87 6.69 -47.77
C CYS A 576 26.37 6.41 -47.60
N SER A 577 25.47 7.42 -47.65
CA SER A 577 25.64 8.89 -47.65
C SER A 577 24.32 9.58 -47.27
N GLN A 578 24.38 10.82 -46.76
CA GLN A 578 23.19 11.66 -46.55
C GLN A 578 22.71 12.32 -47.87
N SER A 579 21.39 12.52 -47.99
CA SER A 579 20.78 13.50 -48.90
C SER A 579 19.48 14.06 -48.29
N GLN A 580 19.14 15.31 -48.61
CA GLN A 580 17.97 16.07 -48.11
C GLN A 580 17.11 16.59 -49.30
N SER A 581 16.09 17.42 -49.01
CA SER A 581 15.13 18.10 -49.93
C SER A 581 13.96 17.22 -50.43
N SER A 582 12.75 17.68 -50.81
CA SER A 582 12.08 19.02 -50.91
C SER A 582 10.55 18.81 -51.21
N MET A 583 9.58 19.72 -51.02
CA MET A 583 9.47 21.03 -50.33
C MET A 583 7.96 21.42 -50.10
N GLN A 584 7.74 22.55 -49.41
CA GLN A 584 6.60 23.53 -49.45
C GLN A 584 5.32 23.27 -50.30
N ILE A 585 4.16 23.74 -49.77
CA ILE A 585 3.25 24.74 -50.38
C ILE A 585 2.64 25.61 -49.25
N THR A 586 2.34 26.92 -49.48
CA THR A 586 1.74 27.84 -48.49
C THR A 586 0.81 28.89 -49.15
N ILE A 587 -0.27 29.30 -48.46
CA ILE A 587 -1.24 30.40 -48.80
C ILE A 587 -2.10 30.09 -50.05
N GLY A 588 -3.44 30.25 -50.13
CA GLY A 588 -4.55 30.66 -49.25
C GLY A 588 -5.90 30.38 -50.01
N THR A 589 -7.12 30.85 -49.69
CA THR A 589 -7.73 31.71 -48.64
C THR A 589 -9.24 31.38 -48.50
N ASP A 590 -9.91 31.94 -47.48
CA ASP A 590 -11.35 32.29 -47.35
C ASP A 590 -12.52 31.30 -47.59
N LEU A 591 -13.17 30.96 -46.47
CA LEU A 591 -14.61 31.17 -46.15
C LEU A 591 -15.74 30.18 -46.61
N VAL A 592 -16.24 29.38 -45.64
CA VAL A 592 -17.66 28.94 -45.40
C VAL A 592 -18.35 28.08 -46.51
N ASP A 593 -18.95 26.90 -46.24
CA ASP A 593 -20.14 26.68 -45.39
C ASP A 593 -20.32 25.22 -44.92
N THR A 594 -21.34 24.94 -44.07
CA THR A 594 -21.62 23.62 -43.46
C THR A 594 -23.01 23.03 -43.80
N ARG A 595 -23.06 21.74 -44.16
CA ARG A 595 -24.22 20.80 -44.09
C ARG A 595 -23.68 19.36 -44.08
N LYS A 596 -24.10 18.38 -43.27
CA LYS A 596 -25.39 18.00 -42.62
C LYS A 596 -26.34 17.17 -43.50
N ARG A 597 -26.32 15.85 -43.29
CA ARG A 597 -27.39 14.83 -43.52
C ARG A 597 -27.32 13.90 -42.29
N ARG A 598 -28.37 13.58 -41.50
CA ARG A 598 -29.83 13.44 -41.67
C ARG A 598 -30.26 12.14 -42.35
N MET A 599 -31.03 11.33 -41.60
CA MET A 599 -31.69 10.09 -42.01
C MET A 599 -32.90 9.90 -41.08
N GLU A 600 -34.07 9.53 -41.62
CA GLU A 600 -35.38 9.52 -40.94
C GLU A 600 -36.23 8.36 -41.48
N THR A 601 -36.83 7.55 -40.58
CA THR A 601 -38.12 6.78 -40.64
C THR A 601 -38.49 5.97 -41.91
N LEU A 602 -39.35 4.94 -41.91
CA LEU A 602 -40.37 4.35 -40.99
C LEU A 602 -40.23 2.79 -41.13
N ASP A 603 -40.90 1.85 -40.44
CA ASP A 603 -42.32 1.76 -40.07
C ASP A 603 -42.63 0.72 -38.94
N GLN A 604 -43.92 0.52 -38.63
CA GLN A 604 -44.49 0.01 -37.38
C GLN A 604 -44.60 -1.52 -37.21
N MET A 605 -44.67 -1.97 -35.94
CA MET A 605 -45.76 -2.80 -35.38
C MET A 605 -45.82 -2.65 -33.84
N ASP A 606 -46.95 -2.99 -33.21
CA ASP A 606 -47.36 -2.50 -31.87
C ASP A 606 -46.81 -3.30 -30.66
N GLY A 607 -46.79 -2.68 -29.48
CA GLY A 607 -46.25 -3.20 -28.21
C GLY A 607 -46.55 -2.30 -26.99
N ARG A 608 -47.73 -1.68 -26.95
CA ARG A 608 -48.08 -0.56 -26.05
C ARG A 608 -48.19 -0.89 -24.55
N SER A 609 -47.27 -0.34 -23.73
CA SER A 609 -47.59 0.09 -22.34
C SER A 609 -46.66 1.20 -21.84
N LYS A 610 -47.22 2.13 -21.05
CA LYS A 610 -46.55 3.38 -20.65
C LYS A 610 -45.77 3.20 -19.34
N ARG A 611 -44.48 3.59 -19.31
CA ARG A 611 -43.90 4.14 -18.08
C ARG A 611 -44.16 5.65 -18.06
N LEU A 612 -44.92 6.11 -17.08
CA LEU A 612 -45.07 7.54 -16.80
C LEU A 612 -43.87 8.01 -15.97
N SER A 613 -43.34 9.18 -16.31
CA SER A 613 -42.37 9.89 -15.49
C SER A 613 -43.07 10.54 -14.31
N ILE A 614 -42.53 10.36 -13.10
CA ILE A 614 -42.82 11.23 -11.96
C ILE A 614 -41.48 11.74 -11.43
N HIS A 615 -41.24 13.03 -11.63
CA HIS A 615 -40.28 13.82 -10.87
C HIS A 615 -41.10 14.61 -9.84
N ASP A 616 -40.47 14.94 -8.71
CA ASP A 616 -40.87 15.95 -7.73
C ASP A 616 -42.31 15.89 -7.17
N LEU A 617 -42.43 15.43 -5.92
CA LEU A 617 -43.08 16.26 -4.89
C LEU A 617 -42.64 15.84 -3.47
N ALA A 618 -41.99 16.77 -2.76
CA ALA A 618 -41.82 16.68 -1.31
C ALA A 618 -42.91 17.54 -0.66
N GLY A 619 -43.89 16.90 0.02
CA GLY A 619 -44.99 17.61 0.65
C GLY A 619 -46.03 16.67 1.25
N ASN A 620 -46.34 16.90 2.53
CA ASN A 620 -47.23 16.13 3.40
C ASN A 620 -48.52 15.59 2.73
N ASN A 621 -48.71 14.26 2.76
CA ASN A 621 -50.01 13.58 2.91
C ASN A 621 -49.78 12.07 3.10
N SER A 622 -49.87 11.55 4.34
CA SER A 622 -49.46 10.18 4.69
C SER A 622 -50.49 9.08 4.38
N VAL A 623 -51.63 9.41 3.76
CA VAL A 623 -52.78 8.49 3.61
C VAL A 623 -52.89 7.88 2.20
N ASP A 624 -52.57 8.62 1.13
CA ASP A 624 -52.77 8.14 -0.25
C ASP A 624 -51.71 7.14 -0.73
N SER A 625 -50.45 7.26 -0.27
CA SER A 625 -49.35 6.41 -0.74
C SER A 625 -49.58 4.92 -0.44
N SER A 626 -50.30 4.58 0.64
CA SER A 626 -50.60 3.20 1.02
C SER A 626 -51.47 2.48 -0.01
N ASN A 627 -52.41 3.19 -0.66
CA ASN A 627 -53.33 2.61 -1.64
C ASN A 627 -52.61 2.30 -2.97
N GLN A 628 -51.69 3.17 -3.41
CA GLN A 628 -50.91 2.93 -4.63
C GLN A 628 -49.96 1.73 -4.49
N ILE A 629 -49.32 1.58 -3.32
CA ILE A 629 -48.42 0.44 -3.05
C ILE A 629 -49.20 -0.89 -3.09
N LEU A 630 -50.38 -0.94 -2.47
CA LEU A 630 -51.25 -2.14 -2.50
C LEU A 630 -51.63 -2.56 -3.93
N GLN A 631 -51.79 -1.61 -4.84
CA GLN A 631 -52.16 -1.87 -6.23
C GLN A 631 -50.98 -2.38 -7.08
N ILE A 632 -49.75 -1.99 -6.75
CA ILE A 632 -48.53 -2.50 -7.39
C ILE A 632 -48.26 -3.96 -6.98
N CYS A 633 -48.46 -4.30 -5.70
CA CYS A 633 -48.24 -5.66 -5.19
C CYS A 633 -49.12 -6.74 -5.85
N GLN A 634 -50.24 -6.37 -6.49
CA GLN A 634 -51.15 -7.30 -7.18
C GLN A 634 -50.57 -7.90 -8.48
N HIS A 635 -49.46 -7.37 -8.98
CA HIS A 635 -48.79 -7.83 -10.20
C HIS A 635 -47.38 -8.42 -9.98
N MET A 636 -46.96 -8.61 -8.72
CA MET A 636 -45.63 -9.10 -8.35
C MET A 636 -45.66 -10.61 -8.08
N GLY A 637 -44.65 -11.34 -8.57
CA GLY A 637 -44.46 -12.76 -8.26
C GLY A 637 -43.98 -12.97 -6.82
N GLU A 638 -44.13 -14.19 -6.28
CA GLU A 638 -43.81 -14.49 -4.87
C GLU A 638 -42.38 -14.10 -4.43
N ARG A 639 -41.41 -14.17 -5.35
CA ARG A 639 -40.02 -13.78 -5.09
C ARG A 639 -39.91 -12.27 -4.89
N GLU A 640 -40.48 -11.51 -5.82
CA GLU A 640 -40.47 -10.05 -5.84
C GLU A 640 -41.28 -9.49 -4.64
N LEU A 641 -42.36 -10.17 -4.26
CA LEU A 641 -43.17 -9.81 -3.09
C LEU A 641 -42.41 -10.05 -1.76
N LYS A 642 -41.59 -11.11 -1.67
CA LYS A 642 -40.70 -11.36 -0.52
C LYS A 642 -39.58 -10.32 -0.44
N GLU A 643 -38.97 -9.99 -1.58
CA GLU A 643 -37.92 -8.97 -1.71
C GLU A 643 -38.46 -7.58 -1.33
N PHE A 644 -39.65 -7.21 -1.81
CA PHE A 644 -40.34 -5.97 -1.42
C PHE A 644 -40.68 -5.93 0.09
N SER A 645 -41.12 -7.06 0.66
CA SER A 645 -41.38 -7.17 2.11
C SER A 645 -40.10 -6.94 2.93
N TYR A 646 -38.98 -7.54 2.52
CA TYR A 646 -37.67 -7.35 3.14
C TYR A 646 -37.22 -5.88 3.05
N LEU A 647 -37.20 -5.29 1.85
CA LEU A 647 -36.81 -3.90 1.62
C LEU A 647 -37.69 -2.90 2.39
N LYS A 648 -38.98 -3.22 2.62
CA LYS A 648 -39.88 -2.40 3.43
C LYS A 648 -39.52 -2.43 4.92
N ILE A 649 -39.12 -3.59 5.45
CA ILE A 649 -38.65 -3.73 6.84
C ILE A 649 -37.32 -2.99 7.00
N GLU A 650 -36.38 -3.22 6.09
CA GLU A 650 -35.06 -2.57 6.06
C GLU A 650 -35.16 -1.03 5.97
N ASN A 651 -36.01 -0.49 5.09
CA ASN A 651 -36.24 0.96 5.02
C ASN A 651 -36.93 1.53 6.28
N THR A 652 -37.67 0.71 7.03
CA THR A 652 -38.28 1.12 8.31
C THR A 652 -37.22 1.20 9.41
N LEU A 653 -36.32 0.20 9.48
CA LEU A 653 -35.19 0.18 10.42
C LEU A 653 -34.22 1.35 10.17
N LEU A 654 -33.82 1.58 8.91
CA LEU A 654 -32.95 2.70 8.53
C LEU A 654 -33.57 4.07 8.87
N ARG A 655 -34.90 4.22 8.77
CA ARG A 655 -35.60 5.45 9.20
C ARG A 655 -35.57 5.65 10.71
N GLN A 656 -35.62 4.57 11.48
CA GLN A 656 -35.48 4.64 12.94
C GLN A 656 -34.05 4.99 13.34
N GLU A 657 -33.05 4.32 12.74
CA GLU A 657 -31.63 4.60 12.97
C GLU A 657 -31.27 6.07 12.64
N CYS A 658 -31.74 6.60 11.52
CA CYS A 658 -31.58 8.03 11.19
C CYS A 658 -32.22 8.95 12.25
N ALA A 659 -33.39 8.60 12.79
CA ALA A 659 -34.06 9.41 13.82
C ALA A 659 -33.34 9.37 15.18
N GLU A 660 -32.72 8.23 15.52
CA GLU A 660 -31.89 8.07 16.72
C GLU A 660 -30.58 8.87 16.58
N LEU A 661 -29.93 8.82 15.41
CA LEU A 661 -28.75 9.64 15.08
C LEU A 661 -29.08 11.14 15.11
N GLU A 662 -30.20 11.55 14.52
CA GLU A 662 -30.71 12.93 14.57
C GLU A 662 -31.00 13.42 15.99
N SER A 663 -31.32 12.52 16.94
CA SER A 663 -31.49 12.89 18.36
C SER A 663 -30.14 13.03 19.06
N SER A 664 -29.20 12.13 18.76
CA SER A 664 -27.82 12.15 19.28
C SER A 664 -27.06 13.42 18.86
N GLU A 665 -27.18 13.83 17.59
CA GLU A 665 -26.60 15.08 17.08
C GLU A 665 -27.08 16.31 17.88
N LYS A 666 -28.39 16.37 18.18
CA LYS A 666 -29.01 17.47 18.94
C LYS A 666 -28.53 17.49 20.40
N GLU A 667 -28.31 16.33 21.02
CA GLU A 667 -27.72 16.24 22.37
C GLU A 667 -26.25 16.69 22.38
N LEU A 668 -25.46 16.25 21.38
CA LEU A 668 -24.05 16.62 21.24
C LEU A 668 -23.85 18.12 20.99
N LEU A 669 -24.67 18.75 20.15
CA LEU A 669 -24.65 20.20 19.91
C LEU A 669 -24.99 21.01 21.18
N LEU A 670 -25.94 20.55 21.99
CA LEU A 670 -26.29 21.19 23.25
C LEU A 670 -25.14 21.07 24.27
N LYS A 671 -24.46 19.91 24.29
CA LYS A 671 -23.27 19.66 25.11
C LYS A 671 -22.05 20.47 24.68
N GLU A 672 -21.86 20.68 23.37
CA GLU A 672 -20.83 21.57 22.81
C GLU A 672 -21.05 23.02 23.27
N GLN A 673 -22.28 23.53 23.20
CA GLN A 673 -22.60 24.88 23.70
C GLN A 673 -22.33 25.01 25.20
N GLN A 674 -22.67 24.00 26.00
CA GLN A 674 -22.40 24.01 27.44
C GLN A 674 -20.89 24.05 27.75
N LEU A 675 -20.09 23.21 27.09
CA LEU A 675 -18.63 23.18 27.27
C LEU A 675 -17.95 24.48 26.77
N SER A 676 -18.46 25.08 25.70
CA SER A 676 -17.99 26.38 25.20
C SER A 676 -18.21 27.50 26.22
N LEU A 677 -19.37 27.54 26.87
CA LEU A 677 -19.68 28.48 27.95
C LEU A 677 -18.77 28.28 29.18
N GLU A 678 -18.50 27.02 29.54
CA GLU A 678 -17.63 26.67 30.66
C GLU A 678 -16.15 27.06 30.40
N LEU A 679 -15.69 26.91 29.15
CA LEU A 679 -14.39 27.40 28.71
C LEU A 679 -14.29 28.94 28.77
N GLU A 680 -15.29 29.68 28.30
CA GLU A 680 -15.31 31.15 28.37
C GLU A 680 -15.28 31.66 29.83
N GLN A 681 -16.06 31.04 30.72
CA GLN A 681 -16.03 31.34 32.16
C GLN A 681 -14.66 31.03 32.78
N THR A 682 -14.04 29.91 32.41
CA THR A 682 -12.71 29.52 32.90
C THR A 682 -11.63 30.49 32.40
N GLU A 683 -11.69 30.93 31.14
CA GLU A 683 -10.75 31.92 30.59
C GLU A 683 -10.91 33.30 31.26
N ALA A 684 -12.15 33.71 31.59
CA ALA A 684 -12.43 34.92 32.34
C ALA A 684 -11.87 34.86 33.78
N GLN A 685 -12.03 33.73 34.48
CA GLN A 685 -11.41 33.51 35.80
C GLN A 685 -9.88 33.54 35.72
N TYR A 686 -9.28 32.89 34.72
CA TYR A 686 -7.83 32.91 34.49
C TYR A 686 -7.31 34.33 34.25
N LYS A 687 -7.98 35.13 33.40
CA LYS A 687 -7.66 36.55 33.16
C LYS A 687 -7.75 37.38 34.44
N SER A 688 -8.73 37.11 35.30
CA SER A 688 -8.87 37.78 36.61
C SER A 688 -7.69 37.48 37.54
N LEU A 689 -7.37 36.20 37.75
CA LEU A 689 -6.25 35.75 38.57
C LEU A 689 -4.89 36.25 38.05
N LEU A 690 -4.70 36.31 36.73
CA LEU A 690 -3.50 36.84 36.10
C LEU A 690 -3.33 38.34 36.39
N ASN A 691 -4.41 39.12 36.32
CA ASN A 691 -4.41 40.55 36.65
C ASN A 691 -4.14 40.80 38.15
N GLU A 692 -4.68 39.96 39.04
CA GLU A 692 -4.38 40.01 40.47
C GLU A 692 -2.90 39.71 40.73
N TYR A 693 -2.35 38.65 40.13
CA TYR A 693 -0.93 38.29 40.23
C TYR A 693 -0.01 39.41 39.77
N ILE A 694 -0.29 40.04 38.62
CA ILE A 694 0.45 41.20 38.10
C ILE A 694 0.39 42.37 39.08
N SER A 695 -0.78 42.64 39.67
CA SER A 695 -0.98 43.71 40.65
C SER A 695 -0.16 43.47 41.93
N VAL A 696 -0.18 42.26 42.47
CA VAL A 696 0.60 41.87 43.65
C VAL A 696 2.11 41.90 43.38
N ALA A 697 2.54 41.54 42.16
CA ALA A 697 3.93 41.65 41.75
C ALA A 697 4.40 43.12 41.68
N ALA A 698 3.58 44.01 41.12
CA ALA A 698 3.89 45.44 41.03
C ALA A 698 3.99 46.14 42.40
N VAL A 699 3.18 45.74 43.39
CA VAL A 699 3.29 46.28 44.76
C VAL A 699 4.60 45.85 45.45
N ARG A 700 5.20 44.71 45.06
CA ARG A 700 6.47 44.22 45.63
C ARG A 700 7.70 44.96 45.11
N THR A 701 7.66 45.57 43.93
CA THR A 701 8.80 46.33 43.37
C THR A 701 8.88 47.78 43.87
N VAL A 702 7.80 48.32 44.44
CA VAL A 702 7.74 49.70 45.01
C VAL A 702 8.18 49.77 46.49
N LYS A 703 8.51 48.62 47.11
CA LYS A 703 8.99 48.53 48.51
C LYS A 703 10.41 47.96 48.62
N ARG A 704 11.31 48.39 47.74
CA ARG A 704 12.76 48.14 47.80
C ARG A 704 13.54 49.40 47.49
#